data_AF-A0A0U1D4M0-F1
#
_entry.id   AF-A0A0U1D4M0-F1
#
_cell.length_a   1.000
_cell.length_b   1.000
_cell.length_c   1.000
_cell.angle_alpha   90.00
_cell.angle_beta   90.00
_cell.angle_gamma   90.00
#
_symmetry.space_group_name_H-M   'P 1'
#
loop_
_entity.id
_entity.type
_entity.pdbx_description
1 polymer ?
#
loop_
_entity_poly.entity_id
_entity_poly.type
_entity_poly.pdbx_seq_one_letter_code
_entity_poly.pdbx_strand_id
1 'polypeptide(L)'
;MAAKLIADAWCAAFVQLKTGATTSGQGITHATVRTLSETPEAVPDTVVTQVNSLARQYRFFHWHLEFPGIFTVPDDGTADASTGWTGGFSCVVGNPPWERVKIQDKEFFGNAGRPDIEGAATASIRKKMIEQLTDTDPDLYRAYLAALRQSDGTAHLLLKSGRYPFTGQGDVNTYSVFAETMRTVTGPQGAAGIITPTGLATDKTTAPFFADTLSNQRLYAFYDFDNEAKIFRDIDHKNRFAVTTMTGTHRTIQRTRFAFLNRYISDVPEKRFQLAAKEVLALNPNTGTLPMFRSRKDADITLSIYSRHPVLIRDDDPDGNPWGLSFARLFDMANDSDLFNTADDLADAKFNGWSYTRGNKEYVPLYEAKMLSHFDHRFSTYRGATQAQLNVRALPRLSDEQHNDPRQEPLARYWVDRSQLATKLENRWGNKWLLGWRDVTKAEQMRTLIPSVLPATAIGHVFPVAYPRDEESALQLHALWSSLILDYVARQKFSGLHMTYSILNQVACPLPSVFADPAPWNARDALADWTRPYVLELSYTSYRLRPYAEDLGDDGPPFQWDSDRRALLRADLDAGFLHIYGLDRDESEHVLDSFFVVRKYDERDFGEYRTKRLVLEAYDRMAEAIANGGKGWKPLADPPAGHGPRHHQ
;
A
#
# COMPACT_ATOMS: atom_id res chain seq x y z
N MET A 1 -6.83 24.81 41.78
CA MET A 1 -8.22 24.76 41.26
C MET A 1 -8.41 25.67 40.05
N ALA A 2 -8.01 26.96 40.08
CA ALA A 2 -8.17 27.88 38.95
C ALA A 2 -7.48 27.40 37.65
N ALA A 3 -6.20 27.02 37.70
CA ALA A 3 -5.46 26.52 36.52
C ALA A 3 -6.11 25.30 35.86
N LYS A 4 -6.66 24.38 36.67
CA LYS A 4 -7.39 23.21 36.16
C LYS A 4 -8.66 23.61 35.43
N LEU A 5 -9.44 24.55 35.98
CA LEU A 5 -10.67 25.01 35.34
C LEU A 5 -10.38 25.72 34.00
N ILE A 6 -9.29 26.50 33.91
CA ILE A 6 -8.85 27.14 32.66
C ILE A 6 -8.47 26.08 31.61
N ALA A 7 -7.68 25.07 32.00
CA ALA A 7 -7.27 23.98 31.12
C ALA A 7 -8.48 23.13 30.67
N ASP A 8 -9.39 22.82 31.58
CA ASP A 8 -10.64 22.11 31.30
C ASP A 8 -11.52 22.93 30.33
N ALA A 9 -11.61 24.25 30.49
CA ALA A 9 -12.37 25.11 29.60
C ALA A 9 -11.80 25.11 28.17
N TRP A 10 -10.47 25.13 28.02
CA TRP A 10 -9.84 25.04 26.72
C TRP A 10 -10.19 23.73 26.00
N CYS A 11 -10.11 22.57 26.69
CA CYS A 11 -10.52 21.29 26.12
C CYS A 11 -12.03 21.22 25.84
N ALA A 12 -12.86 21.76 26.75
CA ALA A 12 -14.31 21.78 26.63
C ALA A 12 -14.79 22.52 25.37
N ALA A 13 -14.05 23.54 24.91
CA ALA A 13 -14.37 24.29 23.69
C ALA A 13 -14.46 23.41 22.42
N PHE A 14 -13.72 22.31 22.36
CA PHE A 14 -13.73 21.36 21.23
C PHE A 14 -14.89 20.37 21.29
N VAL A 15 -15.38 20.06 22.49
CA VAL A 15 -16.37 18.99 22.72
C VAL A 15 -17.75 19.49 23.14
N GLN A 16 -17.93 20.79 23.35
CA GLN A 16 -19.24 21.40 23.61
C GLN A 16 -20.21 21.17 22.43
N LEU A 17 -21.49 20.98 22.72
CA LEU A 17 -22.54 20.99 21.71
C LEU A 17 -22.72 22.41 21.15
N LYS A 18 -22.92 22.51 19.84
CA LYS A 18 -23.09 23.80 19.12
C LYS A 18 -24.46 23.86 18.47
N THR A 19 -25.51 23.83 19.28
CA THR A 19 -26.91 23.80 18.82
C THR A 19 -27.60 25.16 18.91
N GLY A 20 -26.86 26.22 19.23
CA GLY A 20 -27.36 27.60 19.35
C GLY A 20 -27.38 28.10 20.79
N ALA A 21 -27.29 29.43 20.98
CA ALA A 21 -27.13 30.06 22.29
C ALA A 21 -28.26 29.74 23.28
N THR A 22 -29.47 29.50 22.78
CA THR A 22 -30.66 29.17 23.58
C THR A 22 -30.71 27.71 24.04
N THR A 23 -29.97 26.81 23.41
CA THR A 23 -30.05 25.36 23.65
C THR A 23 -28.78 24.81 24.29
N SER A 24 -27.61 25.21 23.79
CA SER A 24 -26.30 24.76 24.31
C SER A 24 -25.66 25.72 25.29
N GLY A 25 -26.30 26.87 25.56
CA GLY A 25 -25.75 27.95 26.39
C GLY A 25 -24.72 28.81 25.65
N GLN A 26 -24.05 29.69 26.40
CA GLN A 26 -22.99 30.55 25.89
C GLN A 26 -21.79 29.69 25.46
N GLY A 27 -21.33 29.86 24.21
CA GLY A 27 -20.21 29.10 23.70
C GLY A 27 -18.91 29.39 24.48
N ILE A 28 -18.17 28.34 24.79
CA ILE A 28 -16.82 28.45 25.35
C ILE A 28 -15.89 28.92 24.23
N THR A 29 -15.33 30.12 24.38
CA THR A 29 -14.46 30.77 23.39
C THR A 29 -13.13 31.18 24.01
N HIS A 30 -12.21 31.72 23.20
CA HIS A 30 -10.97 32.29 23.71
C HIS A 30 -11.21 33.38 24.77
N ALA A 31 -12.26 34.19 24.61
CA ALA A 31 -12.63 35.20 25.61
C ALA A 31 -13.00 34.55 26.95
N THR A 32 -13.74 33.43 26.94
CA THR A 32 -14.08 32.66 28.15
C THR A 32 -12.82 32.19 28.89
N VAL A 33 -11.85 31.63 28.16
CA VAL A 33 -10.59 31.13 28.74
C VAL A 33 -9.78 32.28 29.34
N ARG A 34 -9.71 33.43 28.64
CA ARG A 34 -9.04 34.64 29.14
C ARG A 34 -9.70 35.17 30.41
N THR A 35 -11.03 35.30 30.43
CA THR A 35 -11.77 35.76 31.61
C THR A 35 -11.62 34.79 32.78
N LEU A 36 -11.60 33.47 32.55
CA LEU A 36 -11.29 32.48 33.61
C LEU A 36 -9.87 32.65 34.21
N SER A 37 -8.93 33.26 33.48
CA SER A 37 -7.58 33.54 33.96
C SER A 37 -7.46 34.90 34.65
N GLU A 38 -8.12 35.94 34.12
CA GLU A 38 -7.97 37.33 34.56
C GLU A 38 -9.00 37.74 35.62
N THR A 39 -10.24 37.25 35.50
CA THR A 39 -11.38 37.69 36.32
C THR A 39 -12.41 36.54 36.46
N PRO A 40 -12.06 35.43 37.14
CA PRO A 40 -12.84 34.18 37.11
C PRO A 40 -14.32 34.35 37.51
N GLU A 41 -14.60 35.25 38.45
CA GLU A 41 -15.93 35.59 38.95
C GLU A 41 -16.85 36.23 37.90
N ALA A 42 -16.30 36.74 36.79
CA ALA A 42 -17.08 37.29 35.68
C ALA A 42 -17.61 36.21 34.71
N VAL A 43 -17.20 34.95 34.88
CA VAL A 43 -17.64 33.83 34.04
C VAL A 43 -18.93 33.25 34.62
N PRO A 44 -20.02 33.14 33.83
CA PRO A 44 -21.28 32.61 34.34
C PRO A 44 -21.16 31.18 34.91
N ASP A 45 -21.83 30.92 36.04
CA ASP A 45 -21.85 29.60 36.69
C ASP A 45 -22.35 28.47 35.76
N THR A 46 -23.21 28.80 34.81
CA THR A 46 -23.71 27.87 33.79
C THR A 46 -22.57 27.36 32.89
N VAL A 47 -21.64 28.24 32.52
CA VAL A 47 -20.45 27.89 31.72
C VAL A 47 -19.49 27.05 32.57
N VAL A 48 -19.24 27.44 33.82
CA VAL A 48 -18.39 26.67 34.74
C VAL A 48 -18.95 25.26 34.98
N THR A 49 -20.28 25.14 35.14
CA THR A 49 -20.96 23.84 35.29
C THR A 49 -20.83 22.99 34.03
N GLN A 50 -20.96 23.60 32.85
CA GLN A 50 -20.78 22.91 31.57
C GLN A 50 -19.34 22.42 31.38
N VAL A 51 -18.34 23.26 31.69
CA VAL A 51 -16.93 22.88 31.65
C VAL A 51 -16.67 21.67 32.56
N ASN A 52 -17.13 21.72 33.81
CA ASN A 52 -16.97 20.62 34.76
C ASN A 52 -17.69 19.33 34.30
N SER A 53 -18.87 19.45 33.69
CA SER A 53 -19.61 18.31 33.13
C SER A 53 -18.85 17.65 31.98
N LEU A 54 -18.38 18.46 31.02
CA LEU A 54 -17.59 17.99 29.88
C LEU A 54 -16.25 17.39 30.33
N ALA A 55 -15.58 18.00 31.31
CA ALA A 55 -14.34 17.49 31.87
C ALA A 55 -14.53 16.12 32.53
N ARG A 56 -15.65 15.88 33.21
CA ARG A 56 -16.00 14.56 33.78
C ARG A 56 -16.37 13.56 32.68
N GLN A 57 -17.17 13.97 31.70
CA GLN A 57 -17.61 13.11 30.60
C GLN A 57 -16.44 12.61 29.74
N TYR A 58 -15.55 13.52 29.35
CA TYR A 58 -14.41 13.23 28.47
C TYR A 58 -13.11 12.91 29.24
N ARG A 59 -13.13 13.00 30.57
CA ARG A 59 -12.01 12.69 31.48
C ARG A 59 -10.72 13.42 31.09
N PHE A 60 -10.78 14.75 31.03
CA PHE A 60 -9.61 15.56 30.69
C PHE A 60 -8.46 15.32 31.66
N PHE A 61 -7.25 15.28 31.12
CA PHE A 61 -6.02 15.00 31.86
C PHE A 61 -4.92 15.97 31.46
N HIS A 62 -4.38 16.69 32.46
CA HIS A 62 -3.41 17.78 32.28
C HIS A 62 -2.09 17.43 32.97
N TRP A 63 -1.12 16.90 32.21
CA TRP A 63 0.15 16.39 32.74
C TRP A 63 0.88 17.34 33.67
N HIS A 64 0.95 18.63 33.32
CA HIS A 64 1.65 19.65 34.12
C HIS A 64 0.94 20.00 35.44
N LEU A 65 -0.37 19.75 35.55
CA LEU A 65 -1.10 19.97 36.79
C LEU A 65 -1.08 18.73 37.70
N GLU A 66 -1.08 17.53 37.11
CA GLU A 66 -1.04 16.28 37.87
C GLU A 66 0.39 15.91 38.31
N PHE A 67 1.41 16.31 37.55
CA PHE A 67 2.83 16.09 37.88
C PHE A 67 3.67 17.38 37.83
N PRO A 68 3.36 18.38 38.68
CA PRO A 68 4.04 19.69 38.64
C PRO A 68 5.53 19.62 39.02
N GLY A 69 5.96 18.58 39.75
CA GLY A 69 7.37 18.34 40.05
C GLY A 69 8.17 17.73 38.90
N ILE A 70 7.49 17.29 37.83
CA ILE A 70 8.09 16.69 36.64
C ILE A 70 7.98 17.64 35.44
N PHE A 71 6.85 18.36 35.33
CA PHE A 71 6.60 19.34 34.29
C PHE A 71 6.45 20.73 34.91
N THR A 72 7.32 21.64 34.53
CA THR A 72 7.30 23.02 35.03
C THR A 72 6.85 23.96 33.92
N VAL A 73 5.96 24.91 34.22
CA VAL A 73 5.51 25.95 33.27
C VAL A 73 6.17 27.26 33.69
N PRO A 74 7.29 27.65 33.06
CA PRO A 74 8.03 28.84 33.46
C PRO A 74 7.49 30.11 32.79
N ASP A 75 7.52 31.23 33.53
CA ASP A 75 7.07 32.55 33.05
C ASP A 75 8.12 33.28 32.20
N ASP A 76 9.36 32.76 32.15
CA ASP A 76 10.50 33.37 31.47
C ASP A 76 10.63 33.00 29.99
N GLY A 77 9.66 32.24 29.46
CA GLY A 77 9.62 31.81 28.06
C GLY A 77 10.57 30.65 27.72
N THR A 78 11.20 30.01 28.72
CA THR A 78 12.09 28.85 28.49
C THR A 78 11.36 27.52 28.24
N ALA A 79 10.02 27.55 28.27
CA ALA A 79 9.18 26.39 28.01
C ALA A 79 9.38 25.84 26.59
N ASP A 80 9.21 24.53 26.42
CA ASP A 80 9.16 23.94 25.09
C ASP A 80 7.97 24.53 24.32
N ALA A 81 8.23 25.08 23.13
CA ALA A 81 7.22 25.81 22.35
C ALA A 81 6.02 24.94 21.93
N SER A 82 6.20 23.61 21.86
CA SER A 82 5.13 22.70 21.46
C SER A 82 4.20 22.33 22.61
N THR A 83 4.72 22.27 23.85
CA THR A 83 3.97 21.80 25.03
C THR A 83 3.63 22.89 26.03
N GLY A 84 4.41 23.98 26.07
CA GLY A 84 4.30 25.02 27.07
C GLY A 84 4.86 24.65 28.44
N TRP A 85 5.64 23.55 28.57
CA TRP A 85 6.33 23.19 29.80
C TRP A 85 7.79 22.79 29.56
N THR A 86 8.59 22.69 30.63
CA THR A 86 9.90 22.04 30.66
C THR A 86 9.83 20.76 31.48
N GLY A 87 10.82 19.86 31.33
CA GLY A 87 10.90 18.61 32.08
C GLY A 87 10.30 17.41 31.36
N GLY A 88 9.88 16.39 32.12
CA GLY A 88 9.33 15.13 31.61
C GLY A 88 9.94 13.87 32.24
N PHE A 89 9.31 12.73 31.99
CA PHE A 89 9.68 11.45 32.61
C PHE A 89 11.01 10.92 32.07
N SER A 90 11.86 10.37 32.94
CA SER A 90 13.09 9.68 32.54
C SER A 90 12.80 8.37 31.78
N CYS A 91 11.69 7.72 32.06
CA CYS A 91 11.26 6.48 31.41
C CYS A 91 9.74 6.44 31.27
N VAL A 92 9.26 6.16 30.07
CA VAL A 92 7.83 5.94 29.76
C VAL A 92 7.71 4.55 29.14
N VAL A 93 6.89 3.67 29.71
CA VAL A 93 6.67 2.33 29.15
C VAL A 93 5.19 2.04 29.10
N GLY A 94 4.70 1.48 28.00
CA GLY A 94 3.29 1.14 27.90
C GLY A 94 2.88 0.34 26.67
N ASN A 95 1.72 -0.29 26.77
CA ASN A 95 0.96 -0.84 25.64
C ASN A 95 -0.25 0.08 25.42
N PRO A 96 -0.14 1.14 24.59
CA PRO A 96 -1.28 1.99 24.30
C PRO A 96 -2.45 1.19 23.68
N PRO A 97 -3.69 1.68 23.81
CA PRO A 97 -4.88 0.99 23.32
C PRO A 97 -4.99 1.09 21.79
N TRP A 98 -5.64 0.13 21.09
CA TRP A 98 -5.52 -0.07 19.62
C TRP A 98 -6.83 0.19 18.84
N GLU A 99 -7.79 0.89 19.42
CA GLU A 99 -9.11 1.12 18.83
C GLU A 99 -9.13 2.33 17.88
N ARG A 100 -10.16 2.41 17.05
CA ARG A 100 -10.48 3.62 16.29
C ARG A 100 -11.31 4.55 17.15
N VAL A 101 -11.05 5.84 17.02
CA VAL A 101 -11.88 6.87 17.67
C VAL A 101 -13.27 6.89 17.06
N LYS A 102 -13.35 6.74 15.73
CA LYS A 102 -14.60 6.71 14.97
C LYS A 102 -15.37 5.42 15.22
N ILE A 103 -16.59 5.56 15.72
CA ILE A 103 -17.52 4.44 15.92
C ILE A 103 -17.78 3.69 14.62
N GLN A 104 -17.83 2.35 14.73
CA GLN A 104 -18.29 1.47 13.67
C GLN A 104 -19.71 1.01 13.98
N ASP A 105 -20.67 1.28 13.09
CA ASP A 105 -22.08 0.93 13.30
C ASP A 105 -22.25 -0.54 13.72
N LYS A 106 -21.55 -1.45 13.03
CA LYS A 106 -21.65 -2.89 13.30
C LYS A 106 -21.28 -3.23 14.74
N GLU A 107 -20.16 -2.69 15.23
CA GLU A 107 -19.69 -2.95 16.59
C GLU A 107 -20.66 -2.36 17.62
N PHE A 108 -21.17 -1.15 17.38
CA PHE A 108 -22.15 -0.53 18.28
C PHE A 108 -23.43 -1.37 18.37
N PHE A 109 -24.03 -1.71 17.23
CA PHE A 109 -25.31 -2.43 17.22
C PHE A 109 -25.18 -3.90 17.60
N GLY A 110 -24.05 -4.55 17.31
CA GLY A 110 -23.74 -5.89 17.82
C GLY A 110 -23.67 -5.90 19.35
N ASN A 111 -22.94 -4.95 19.94
CA ASN A 111 -22.86 -4.79 21.40
C ASN A 111 -24.21 -4.40 22.04
N ALA A 112 -25.06 -3.68 21.30
CA ALA A 112 -26.41 -3.34 21.72
C ALA A 112 -27.43 -4.49 21.53
N GLY A 113 -27.01 -5.66 21.04
CA GLY A 113 -27.89 -6.81 20.85
C GLY A 113 -28.83 -6.70 19.64
N ARG A 114 -28.43 -5.97 18.60
CA ARG A 114 -29.17 -5.78 17.34
C ARG A 114 -28.49 -6.46 16.14
N PRO A 115 -28.47 -7.81 16.09
CA PRO A 115 -27.83 -8.57 15.01
C PRO A 115 -28.51 -8.33 13.65
N ASP A 116 -29.76 -7.88 13.63
CA ASP A 116 -30.48 -7.47 12.43
C ASP A 116 -29.84 -6.23 11.77
N ILE A 117 -29.40 -5.24 12.56
CA ILE A 117 -28.73 -4.04 12.07
C ILE A 117 -27.26 -4.33 11.76
N GLU A 118 -26.56 -5.06 12.65
CA GLU A 118 -25.17 -5.46 12.44
C GLU A 118 -25.00 -6.28 11.15
N GLY A 119 -25.87 -7.28 10.97
CA GLY A 119 -25.87 -8.25 9.87
C GLY A 119 -26.52 -7.75 8.58
N ALA A 120 -26.94 -6.48 8.51
CA ALA A 120 -27.55 -5.91 7.32
C ALA A 120 -26.67 -6.10 6.07
N ALA A 121 -27.29 -6.53 4.96
CA ALA A 121 -26.60 -6.97 3.74
C ALA A 121 -25.72 -5.88 3.10
N THR A 122 -26.09 -4.60 3.27
CA THR A 122 -25.32 -3.46 2.76
C THR A 122 -25.27 -2.33 3.78
N ALA A 123 -24.29 -1.43 3.65
CA ALA A 123 -24.20 -0.23 4.49
C ALA A 123 -25.41 0.72 4.31
N SER A 124 -25.97 0.80 3.10
CA SER A 124 -27.15 1.62 2.81
C SER A 124 -28.39 1.08 3.52
N ILE A 125 -28.61 -0.23 3.50
CA ILE A 125 -29.71 -0.87 4.25
C ILE A 125 -29.54 -0.61 5.74
N ARG A 126 -28.35 -0.82 6.28
CA ARG A 126 -28.07 -0.56 7.70
C ARG A 126 -28.39 0.87 8.09
N LYS A 127 -27.98 1.86 7.28
CA LYS A 127 -28.28 3.27 7.55
C LYS A 127 -29.78 3.54 7.64
N LYS A 128 -30.58 2.98 6.72
CA LYS A 128 -32.05 3.09 6.78
C LYS A 128 -32.63 2.45 8.04
N MET A 129 -32.12 1.28 8.44
CA MET A 129 -32.56 0.62 9.68
C MET A 129 -32.23 1.45 10.93
N ILE A 130 -31.07 2.10 10.95
CA ILE A 130 -30.67 3.01 12.04
C ILE A 130 -31.59 4.23 12.09
N GLU A 131 -31.93 4.83 10.95
CA GLU A 131 -32.84 5.98 10.88
C GLU A 131 -34.24 5.64 11.40
N GLN A 132 -34.72 4.42 11.11
CA GLN A 132 -36.01 3.90 11.61
C GLN A 132 -36.04 3.69 13.14
N LEU A 133 -34.90 3.66 13.82
CA LEU A 133 -34.87 3.60 15.29
C LEU A 133 -35.47 4.85 15.93
N THR A 134 -35.52 5.98 15.21
CA THR A 134 -36.18 7.19 15.68
C THR A 134 -37.63 6.92 16.12
N ASP A 135 -38.32 6.03 15.42
CA ASP A 135 -39.71 5.68 15.69
C ASP A 135 -39.85 4.34 16.43
N THR A 136 -38.99 3.37 16.12
CA THR A 136 -39.13 1.98 16.61
C THR A 136 -38.42 1.70 17.93
N ASP A 137 -37.31 2.39 18.22
CA ASP A 137 -36.55 2.28 19.46
C ASP A 137 -35.80 3.60 19.75
N PRO A 138 -36.53 4.64 20.20
CA PRO A 138 -35.96 5.98 20.37
C PRO A 138 -34.84 6.04 21.41
N ASP A 139 -34.84 5.12 22.39
CA ASP A 139 -33.82 5.05 23.43
C ASP A 139 -32.49 4.56 22.87
N LEU A 140 -32.51 3.48 22.08
CA LEU A 140 -31.31 3.01 21.38
C LEU A 140 -30.79 4.05 20.39
N TYR A 141 -31.68 4.73 19.68
CA TYR A 141 -31.29 5.81 18.76
C TYR A 141 -30.59 6.96 19.50
N ARG A 142 -31.11 7.39 20.65
CA ARG A 142 -30.48 8.41 21.50
C ARG A 142 -29.11 7.95 22.02
N ALA A 143 -28.98 6.70 22.44
CA ALA A 143 -27.70 6.14 22.87
C ALA A 143 -26.67 6.14 21.73
N TYR A 144 -27.09 5.79 20.52
CA TYR A 144 -26.25 5.82 19.32
C TYR A 144 -25.80 7.25 18.99
N LEU A 145 -26.70 8.23 18.99
CA LEU A 145 -26.36 9.64 18.76
C LEU A 145 -25.42 10.19 19.84
N ALA A 146 -25.61 9.81 21.10
CA ALA A 146 -24.73 10.21 22.20
C ALA A 146 -23.31 9.64 22.02
N ALA A 147 -23.21 8.36 21.62
CA ALA A 147 -21.93 7.71 21.32
C ALA A 147 -21.24 8.38 20.11
N LEU A 148 -21.97 8.62 19.01
CA LEU A 148 -21.46 9.37 17.85
C LEU A 148 -20.93 10.74 18.27
N ARG A 149 -21.72 11.48 19.06
CA ARG A 149 -21.31 12.80 19.54
C ARG A 149 -20.02 12.73 20.36
N GLN A 150 -19.86 11.74 21.23
CA GLN A 150 -18.65 11.55 22.02
C GLN A 150 -17.44 11.24 21.13
N SER A 151 -17.60 10.31 20.19
CA SER A 151 -16.58 9.96 19.17
C SER A 151 -16.14 11.18 18.37
N ASP A 152 -17.11 11.93 17.82
CA ASP A 152 -16.84 13.10 16.98
C ASP A 152 -16.23 14.26 17.78
N GLY A 153 -16.62 14.42 19.05
CA GLY A 153 -16.01 15.39 19.96
C GLY A 153 -14.54 15.08 20.22
N THR A 154 -14.24 13.83 20.55
CA THR A 154 -12.88 13.36 20.73
C THR A 154 -12.07 13.55 19.45
N ALA A 155 -12.59 13.11 18.31
CA ALA A 155 -11.92 13.29 17.02
C ALA A 155 -11.66 14.77 16.71
N HIS A 156 -12.63 15.65 16.96
CA HIS A 156 -12.46 17.09 16.76
C HIS A 156 -11.32 17.66 17.62
N LEU A 157 -11.21 17.27 18.89
CA LEU A 157 -10.09 17.67 19.74
C LEU A 157 -8.77 17.12 19.20
N LEU A 158 -8.70 15.83 18.85
CA LEU A 158 -7.46 15.22 18.36
C LEU A 158 -6.98 15.85 17.04
N LEU A 159 -7.90 16.16 16.13
CA LEU A 159 -7.61 16.67 14.79
C LEU A 159 -7.39 18.20 14.74
N LYS A 160 -8.02 18.97 15.63
CA LYS A 160 -8.07 20.45 15.52
C LYS A 160 -7.41 21.21 16.66
N SER A 161 -7.04 20.55 17.75
CA SER A 161 -6.43 21.23 18.90
C SER A 161 -4.96 21.64 18.68
N GLY A 162 -4.31 21.11 17.66
CA GLY A 162 -2.86 21.29 17.45
C GLY A 162 -1.99 20.47 18.39
N ARG A 163 -2.57 19.70 19.33
CA ARG A 163 -1.84 18.87 20.30
C ARG A 163 -1.16 17.64 19.66
N TYR A 164 -1.68 17.15 18.55
CA TYR A 164 -1.19 15.95 17.85
C TYR A 164 -0.81 16.29 16.41
N PRO A 165 0.19 17.17 16.19
CA PRO A 165 0.58 17.61 14.85
C PRO A 165 0.93 16.44 13.92
N PHE A 166 1.41 15.32 14.47
CA PHE A 166 1.91 14.21 13.67
C PHE A 166 0.93 13.05 13.50
N THR A 167 0.08 12.77 14.49
CA THR A 167 -0.84 11.61 14.47
C THR A 167 -2.32 11.97 14.48
N GLY A 168 -2.66 13.26 14.60
CA GLY A 168 -4.02 13.79 14.50
C GLY A 168 -4.47 14.00 13.05
N GLN A 169 -4.43 12.97 12.22
CA GLN A 169 -4.83 13.05 10.80
C GLN A 169 -5.70 11.86 10.37
N GLY A 170 -6.64 12.10 9.45
CA GLY A 170 -7.52 11.06 8.91
C GLY A 170 -8.42 10.41 9.97
N ASP A 171 -8.72 9.11 9.78
CA ASP A 171 -9.39 8.30 10.80
C ASP A 171 -8.37 7.92 11.88
N VAL A 172 -8.47 8.58 13.05
CA VAL A 172 -7.50 8.46 14.15
C VAL A 172 -7.65 7.13 14.88
N ASN A 173 -6.51 6.45 15.09
CA ASN A 173 -6.40 5.31 16.00
C ASN A 173 -5.84 5.78 17.36
N THR A 174 -6.29 5.18 18.44
CA THR A 174 -5.86 5.58 19.80
C THR A 174 -4.37 5.32 20.02
N TYR A 175 -3.82 4.22 19.49
CA TYR A 175 -2.40 3.90 19.68
C TYR A 175 -1.45 4.98 19.16
N SER A 176 -1.81 5.69 18.08
CA SER A 176 -0.93 6.67 17.45
C SER A 176 -0.85 7.96 18.27
N VAL A 177 -1.99 8.48 18.73
CA VAL A 177 -2.03 9.68 19.60
C VAL A 177 -1.42 9.41 20.98
N PHE A 178 -1.52 8.17 21.48
CA PHE A 178 -0.80 7.76 22.69
C PHE A 178 0.70 7.62 22.44
N ALA A 179 1.15 7.09 21.30
CA ALA A 179 2.57 7.04 20.95
C ALA A 179 3.17 8.46 20.89
N GLU A 180 2.45 9.41 20.29
CA GLU A 180 2.83 10.83 20.29
C GLU A 180 2.84 11.41 21.70
N THR A 181 1.81 11.16 22.51
CA THR A 181 1.78 11.58 23.91
C THR A 181 2.97 11.05 24.71
N MET A 182 3.27 9.75 24.60
CA MET A 182 4.37 9.10 25.33
C MET A 182 5.73 9.69 24.92
N ARG A 183 5.91 10.01 23.64
CA ARG A 183 7.10 10.73 23.13
C ARG A 183 7.19 12.16 23.67
N THR A 184 6.06 12.86 23.77
CA THR A 184 5.96 14.25 24.25
C THR A 184 6.22 14.37 25.75
N VAL A 185 5.74 13.44 26.57
CA VAL A 185 5.94 13.47 28.03
C VAL A 185 7.28 12.89 28.48
N THR A 186 8.09 12.37 27.55
CA THR A 186 9.45 11.89 27.82
C THR A 186 10.39 13.08 27.99
N GLY A 187 11.11 13.12 29.10
CA GLY A 187 12.05 14.20 29.40
C GLY A 187 13.24 14.24 28.43
N PRO A 188 13.99 15.36 28.35
CA PRO A 188 15.02 15.57 27.33
C PRO A 188 16.10 14.48 27.25
N GLN A 189 16.46 13.87 28.37
CA GLN A 189 17.43 12.75 28.45
C GLN A 189 16.76 11.36 28.60
N GLY A 190 15.43 11.32 28.66
CA GLY A 190 14.66 10.11 28.92
C GLY A 190 14.48 9.20 27.69
N ALA A 191 13.67 8.16 27.87
CA ALA A 191 13.25 7.27 26.79
C ALA A 191 11.81 6.76 26.98
N ALA A 192 11.12 6.54 25.87
CA ALA A 192 9.84 5.86 25.79
C ALA A 192 9.98 4.49 25.10
N GLY A 193 9.44 3.43 25.69
CA GLY A 193 9.35 2.09 25.10
C GLY A 193 7.89 1.65 25.01
N ILE A 194 7.37 1.46 23.80
CA ILE A 194 5.94 1.23 23.58
C ILE A 194 5.67 0.01 22.71
N ILE A 195 4.54 -0.65 22.93
CA ILE A 195 4.04 -1.75 22.10
C ILE A 195 2.86 -1.24 21.28
N THR A 196 3.00 -1.17 19.97
CA THR A 196 1.95 -0.68 19.06
C THR A 196 1.77 -1.64 17.89
N PRO A 197 0.68 -1.54 17.11
CA PRO A 197 0.64 -2.15 15.80
C PRO A 197 1.84 -1.70 14.96
N THR A 198 2.34 -2.59 14.09
CA THR A 198 3.44 -2.28 13.16
C THR A 198 3.11 -1.05 12.29
N GLY A 199 1.82 -0.82 12.05
CA GLY A 199 1.26 0.34 11.34
C GLY A 199 1.82 1.69 11.79
N LEU A 200 2.25 1.84 13.06
CA LEU A 200 2.87 3.08 13.54
C LEU A 200 4.03 3.56 12.65
N ALA A 201 4.83 2.63 12.10
CA ALA A 201 5.98 2.94 11.25
C ALA A 201 5.70 2.75 9.74
N THR A 202 4.62 2.06 9.37
CA THR A 202 4.37 1.67 7.97
C THR A 202 3.17 2.38 7.33
N ASP A 203 2.25 2.92 8.13
CA ASP A 203 1.00 3.49 7.63
C ASP A 203 1.16 4.96 7.26
N LYS A 204 0.41 5.40 6.23
CA LYS A 204 0.45 6.79 5.74
C LYS A 204 -0.06 7.81 6.78
N THR A 205 -0.95 7.44 7.69
CA THR A 205 -1.51 8.36 8.69
C THR A 205 -0.54 8.68 9.83
N THR A 206 0.46 7.81 10.08
CA THR A 206 1.49 7.99 11.11
C THR A 206 2.87 8.30 10.53
N ALA A 207 2.99 8.33 9.20
CA ALA A 207 4.16 8.75 8.46
C ALA A 207 4.84 10.02 9.02
N PRO A 208 4.12 11.15 9.27
CA PRO A 208 4.74 12.36 9.81
C PRO A 208 5.41 12.15 11.17
N PHE A 209 4.78 11.36 12.05
CA PHE A 209 5.30 11.06 13.39
C PHE A 209 6.60 10.28 13.31
N PHE A 210 6.62 9.27 12.44
CA PHE A 210 7.77 8.40 12.30
C PHE A 210 8.92 9.12 11.59
N ALA A 211 8.63 9.86 10.53
CA ALA A 211 9.58 10.69 9.81
C ALA A 211 10.23 11.74 10.73
N ASP A 212 9.44 12.44 11.54
CA ASP A 212 9.94 13.41 12.54
C ASP A 212 10.82 12.73 13.60
N THR A 213 10.43 11.54 14.07
CA THR A 213 11.20 10.78 15.05
C THR A 213 12.56 10.33 14.49
N LEU A 214 12.63 9.93 13.22
CA LEU A 214 13.87 9.60 12.53
C LEU A 214 14.73 10.85 12.25
N SER A 215 14.12 11.90 11.71
CA SER A 215 14.82 13.12 11.27
C SER A 215 15.48 13.86 12.44
N ASN A 216 14.83 13.86 13.60
CA ASN A 216 15.39 14.39 14.84
C ASN A 216 16.30 13.40 15.57
N GLN A 217 16.64 12.26 14.96
CA GLN A 217 17.50 11.24 15.53
C GLN A 217 17.00 10.71 16.89
N ARG A 218 15.69 10.55 17.05
CA ARG A 218 15.05 10.12 18.31
C ARG A 218 14.65 8.65 18.33
N LEU A 219 14.75 7.92 17.21
CA LEU A 219 14.37 6.51 17.15
C LEU A 219 15.55 5.61 17.56
N TYR A 220 15.49 5.00 18.74
CA TYR A 220 16.51 4.08 19.24
C TYR A 220 16.38 2.68 18.64
N ALA A 221 15.16 2.14 18.65
CA ALA A 221 14.88 0.80 18.16
C ALA A 221 13.45 0.67 17.65
N PHE A 222 13.26 -0.18 16.64
CA PHE A 222 11.95 -0.65 16.19
C PHE A 222 12.07 -2.16 15.89
N TYR A 223 11.44 -2.97 16.73
CA TYR A 223 11.43 -4.43 16.60
C TYR A 223 10.02 -4.91 16.31
N ASP A 224 9.80 -5.36 15.08
CA ASP A 224 8.51 -5.84 14.58
C ASP A 224 8.39 -7.36 14.69
N PHE A 225 7.18 -7.79 15.06
CA PHE A 225 6.83 -9.17 15.33
C PHE A 225 5.60 -9.58 14.53
N ASP A 226 5.64 -10.80 14.00
CA ASP A 226 4.41 -11.53 13.67
C ASP A 226 3.89 -12.22 14.94
N ASN A 227 2.58 -12.38 15.06
CA ASN A 227 1.99 -13.12 16.18
C ASN A 227 1.77 -14.61 15.82
N GLU A 228 2.52 -15.16 14.86
CA GLU A 228 2.32 -16.53 14.38
C GLU A 228 2.62 -17.56 15.49
N ALA A 229 3.66 -17.29 16.29
CA ALA A 229 3.96 -18.08 17.48
C ALA A 229 3.09 -17.75 18.70
N LYS A 230 2.05 -16.91 18.55
CA LYS A 230 1.12 -16.55 19.62
C LYS A 230 1.83 -15.99 20.86
N ILE A 231 2.78 -15.05 20.65
CA ILE A 231 3.37 -14.24 21.72
C ILE A 231 2.24 -13.62 22.56
N PHE A 232 1.19 -13.12 21.90
CA PHE A 232 -0.10 -12.81 22.49
C PHE A 232 -1.14 -13.86 22.07
N ARG A 233 -1.51 -14.75 23.00
CA ARG A 233 -2.34 -15.93 22.73
C ARG A 233 -3.74 -15.60 22.21
N ASP A 234 -4.36 -14.59 22.80
CA ASP A 234 -5.76 -14.19 22.54
C ASP A 234 -5.90 -13.28 21.31
N ILE A 235 -4.79 -12.90 20.70
CA ILE A 235 -4.76 -12.06 19.50
C ILE A 235 -4.61 -12.97 18.27
N ASP A 236 -5.29 -12.64 17.15
CA ASP A 236 -5.13 -13.38 15.89
C ASP A 236 -3.64 -13.50 15.53
N HIS A 237 -3.25 -14.66 15.00
CA HIS A 237 -1.86 -14.97 14.63
C HIS A 237 -1.33 -14.06 13.51
N LYS A 238 -2.23 -13.44 12.72
CA LYS A 238 -1.90 -12.53 11.62
C LYS A 238 -1.64 -11.11 12.08
N ASN A 239 -1.98 -10.76 13.32
CA ASN A 239 -1.72 -9.42 13.83
C ASN A 239 -0.22 -9.20 14.01
N ARG A 240 0.24 -8.03 13.60
CA ARG A 240 1.63 -7.62 13.71
C ARG A 240 1.76 -6.45 14.65
N PHE A 241 2.79 -6.48 15.47
CA PHE A 241 3.06 -5.46 16.48
C PHE A 241 4.54 -5.16 16.54
N ALA A 242 4.89 -4.00 17.08
CA ALA A 242 6.27 -3.59 17.23
C ALA A 242 6.55 -3.05 18.63
N VAL A 243 7.74 -3.36 19.13
CA VAL A 243 8.36 -2.66 20.26
C VAL A 243 9.14 -1.48 19.69
N THR A 244 8.64 -0.27 19.94
CA THR A 244 9.25 0.98 19.50
C THR A 244 9.90 1.68 20.69
N THR A 245 11.19 1.99 20.57
CA THR A 245 11.92 2.78 21.58
C THR A 245 12.33 4.13 21.00
N MET A 246 11.90 5.20 21.66
CA MET A 246 12.19 6.59 21.30
C MET A 246 12.92 7.29 22.44
N THR A 247 13.79 8.25 22.13
CA THR A 247 14.54 9.03 23.11
C THR A 247 13.99 10.45 23.26
N GLY A 248 14.35 11.10 24.36
CA GLY A 248 14.19 12.54 24.54
C GLY A 248 15.02 13.36 23.55
N THR A 249 14.77 14.66 23.50
CA THR A 249 15.36 15.59 22.52
C THR A 249 16.87 15.79 22.66
N HIS A 250 17.46 15.53 23.83
CA HIS A 250 18.90 15.70 24.08
C HIS A 250 19.69 14.39 23.95
N ARG A 251 19.02 13.28 23.64
CA ARG A 251 19.64 11.97 23.45
C ARG A 251 19.47 11.51 22.00
N THR A 252 20.42 11.89 21.15
CA THR A 252 20.39 11.61 19.71
C THR A 252 20.92 10.23 19.37
N ILE A 253 20.35 9.62 18.33
CA ILE A 253 20.63 8.27 17.83
C ILE A 253 21.16 8.35 16.41
N GLN A 254 22.45 8.03 16.23
CA GLN A 254 23.08 8.05 14.90
C GLN A 254 22.65 6.86 14.04
N ARG A 255 22.48 5.67 14.66
CA ARG A 255 21.98 4.48 13.99
C ARG A 255 20.88 3.82 14.81
N THR A 256 19.71 3.68 14.20
CA THR A 256 18.55 3.00 14.78
C THR A 256 18.70 1.49 14.64
N ARG A 257 18.27 0.75 15.66
CA ARG A 257 18.22 -0.72 15.63
C ARG A 257 16.90 -1.21 15.07
N PHE A 258 16.97 -2.12 14.12
CA PHE A 258 15.81 -2.70 13.47
C PHE A 258 15.87 -4.21 13.51
N ALA A 259 14.70 -4.84 13.66
CA ALA A 259 14.48 -6.26 13.42
C ALA A 259 13.03 -6.43 12.97
N PHE A 260 12.79 -7.22 11.93
CA PHE A 260 11.47 -7.37 11.32
C PHE A 260 11.07 -8.84 11.23
N LEU A 261 9.76 -9.10 11.20
CA LEU A 261 9.21 -10.44 11.07
C LEU A 261 9.84 -11.41 12.10
N ASN A 262 9.95 -10.94 13.34
CA ASN A 262 10.39 -11.76 14.46
C ASN A 262 9.20 -12.63 14.89
N ARG A 263 9.39 -13.94 14.90
CA ARG A 263 8.37 -14.88 15.35
C ARG A 263 8.44 -15.06 16.87
N TYR A 264 9.64 -14.97 17.43
CA TYR A 264 9.89 -15.03 18.87
C TYR A 264 10.69 -13.82 19.34
N ILE A 265 10.58 -13.48 20.64
CA ILE A 265 11.41 -12.43 21.27
C ILE A 265 12.91 -12.76 21.13
N SER A 266 13.25 -14.05 21.19
CA SER A 266 14.61 -14.55 21.03
C SER A 266 15.20 -14.38 19.63
N ASP A 267 14.38 -14.09 18.61
CA ASP A 267 14.88 -13.86 17.24
C ASP A 267 15.62 -12.52 17.11
N VAL A 268 15.26 -11.54 17.97
CA VAL A 268 15.71 -10.15 17.82
C VAL A 268 17.24 -10.01 17.79
N PRO A 269 18.03 -10.64 18.69
CA PRO A 269 19.49 -10.49 18.65
C PRO A 269 20.12 -10.93 17.32
N GLU A 270 19.62 -11.99 16.69
CA GLU A 270 20.17 -12.56 15.46
C GLU A 270 19.69 -11.81 14.21
N LYS A 271 18.44 -11.35 14.19
CA LYS A 271 17.86 -10.59 13.06
C LYS A 271 18.16 -9.09 13.12
N ARG A 272 18.71 -8.59 14.23
CA ARG A 272 18.90 -7.15 14.41
C ARG A 272 20.02 -6.58 13.54
N PHE A 273 19.70 -5.52 12.83
CA PHE A 273 20.67 -4.69 12.11
C PHE A 273 20.48 -3.21 12.45
N GLN A 274 21.36 -2.35 11.93
CA GLN A 274 21.35 -0.92 12.21
C GLN A 274 21.40 -0.08 10.94
N LEU A 275 20.53 0.93 10.84
CA LEU A 275 20.54 1.92 9.75
C LEU A 275 20.59 3.34 10.32
N ALA A 276 21.24 4.25 9.61
CA ALA A 276 21.20 5.67 9.89
C ALA A 276 19.84 6.26 9.45
N ALA A 277 19.38 7.31 10.12
CA ALA A 277 18.10 7.94 9.80
C ALA A 277 18.00 8.38 8.32
N LYS A 278 19.08 8.92 7.77
CA LYS A 278 19.17 9.32 6.35
C LYS A 278 18.99 8.14 5.38
N GLU A 279 19.47 6.96 5.75
CA GLU A 279 19.34 5.73 4.94
C GLU A 279 17.85 5.32 4.90
N VAL A 280 17.15 5.39 6.03
CA VAL A 280 15.73 5.05 6.11
C VAL A 280 14.86 6.04 5.33
N LEU A 281 15.12 7.34 5.48
CA LEU A 281 14.35 8.40 4.81
C LEU A 281 14.55 8.38 3.28
N ALA A 282 15.75 8.05 2.80
CA ALA A 282 16.03 7.93 1.37
C ALA A 282 15.23 6.81 0.68
N LEU A 283 14.83 5.78 1.44
CA LEU A 283 14.11 4.64 0.87
C LEU A 283 12.64 4.98 0.61
N ASN A 284 11.98 5.79 1.44
CA ASN A 284 10.56 6.13 1.31
C ASN A 284 10.37 7.66 1.28
N PRO A 285 10.85 8.36 0.24
CA PRO A 285 10.89 9.83 0.23
C PRO A 285 9.51 10.50 0.27
N ASN A 286 8.46 9.91 -0.31
CA ASN A 286 7.12 10.52 -0.34
C ASN A 286 6.34 10.32 0.96
N THR A 287 6.74 9.35 1.78
CA THR A 287 5.95 8.94 2.96
C THR A 287 6.74 8.95 4.26
N GLY A 288 8.07 8.87 4.25
CA GLY A 288 8.88 8.76 5.45
C GLY A 288 8.60 7.53 6.33
N THR A 289 7.85 6.54 5.80
CA THR A 289 7.59 5.26 6.46
C THR A 289 8.80 4.35 6.39
N LEU A 290 8.75 3.24 7.09
CA LEU A 290 9.87 2.34 7.25
C LEU A 290 9.79 1.12 6.29
N PRO A 291 10.89 0.74 5.60
CA PRO A 291 10.97 -0.47 4.81
C PRO A 291 11.22 -1.74 5.65
N MET A 292 10.63 -2.85 5.23
CA MET A 292 10.49 -4.10 5.98
C MET A 292 11.59 -5.12 5.68
N PHE A 293 12.86 -4.78 5.92
CA PHE A 293 13.98 -5.66 5.56
C PHE A 293 14.03 -6.94 6.40
N ARG A 294 14.22 -8.10 5.77
CA ARG A 294 14.34 -9.38 6.50
C ARG A 294 15.74 -9.59 7.06
N SER A 295 16.75 -9.01 6.42
CA SER A 295 18.15 -9.14 6.79
C SER A 295 18.93 -7.85 6.53
N ARG A 296 20.16 -7.78 7.09
CA ARG A 296 21.11 -6.72 6.75
C ARG A 296 21.44 -6.68 5.26
N LYS A 297 21.62 -7.85 4.63
CA LYS A 297 21.93 -7.97 3.20
C LYS A 297 20.80 -7.40 2.33
N ASP A 298 19.54 -7.60 2.71
CA ASP A 298 18.41 -6.97 2.01
C ASP A 298 18.46 -5.44 2.09
N ALA A 299 18.78 -4.91 3.26
CA ALA A 299 18.91 -3.47 3.47
C ALA A 299 20.05 -2.88 2.64
N ASP A 300 21.22 -3.53 2.61
CA ASP A 300 22.39 -3.06 1.87
C ASP A 300 22.15 -3.08 0.35
N ILE A 301 21.60 -4.18 -0.20
CA ILE A 301 21.24 -4.27 -1.63
C ILE A 301 20.24 -3.18 -1.99
N THR A 302 19.19 -3.01 -1.17
CA THR A 302 18.14 -2.02 -1.46
C THR A 302 18.70 -0.61 -1.38
N LEU A 303 19.49 -0.26 -0.36
CA LEU A 303 20.13 1.05 -0.27
C LEU A 303 21.06 1.33 -1.45
N SER A 304 21.81 0.33 -1.89
CA SER A 304 22.66 0.43 -3.09
C SER A 304 21.84 0.74 -4.34
N ILE A 305 20.70 0.07 -4.53
CA ILE A 305 19.76 0.36 -5.63
C ILE A 305 19.23 1.79 -5.55
N TYR A 306 18.78 2.24 -4.37
CA TYR A 306 18.25 3.60 -4.18
C TYR A 306 19.30 4.70 -4.33
N SER A 307 20.58 4.37 -4.16
CA SER A 307 21.67 5.31 -4.43
C SER A 307 21.94 5.52 -5.94
N ARG A 308 21.48 4.58 -6.78
CA ARG A 308 21.71 4.56 -8.23
C ARG A 308 20.48 4.92 -9.04
N HIS A 309 19.29 4.64 -8.52
CA HIS A 309 18.02 4.83 -9.20
C HIS A 309 17.08 5.70 -8.36
N PRO A 310 16.43 6.70 -8.97
CA PRO A 310 15.38 7.46 -8.29
C PRO A 310 14.16 6.57 -8.05
N VAL A 311 13.23 7.07 -7.24
CA VAL A 311 11.90 6.46 -7.13
C VAL A 311 11.07 6.69 -8.40
N LEU A 312 10.12 5.79 -8.66
CA LEU A 312 9.26 5.84 -9.85
C LEU A 312 8.52 7.18 -10.01
N ILE A 313 7.94 7.69 -8.92
CA ILE A 313 7.29 8.99 -8.82
C ILE A 313 7.64 9.63 -7.47
N ARG A 314 8.24 10.81 -7.52
CA ARG A 314 8.52 11.65 -6.35
C ARG A 314 7.50 12.76 -6.23
N ASP A 315 6.67 12.73 -5.18
CA ASP A 315 5.47 13.60 -5.09
C ASP A 315 5.81 15.07 -4.78
N ASP A 316 6.96 15.34 -4.14
CA ASP A 316 7.42 16.68 -3.75
C ASP A 316 8.31 17.36 -4.81
N ASP A 317 8.51 16.73 -5.97
CA ASP A 317 9.38 17.18 -7.04
C ASP A 317 8.58 17.38 -8.34
N PRO A 318 8.51 18.60 -8.92
CA PRO A 318 7.83 18.85 -10.19
C PRO A 318 8.34 17.99 -11.35
N ASP A 319 9.64 17.65 -11.35
CA ASP A 319 10.28 16.77 -12.34
C ASP A 319 10.34 15.31 -11.86
N GLY A 320 9.71 15.02 -10.72
CA GLY A 320 9.71 13.74 -10.01
C GLY A 320 8.95 12.60 -10.71
N ASN A 321 8.36 12.84 -11.88
CA ASN A 321 7.62 11.84 -12.66
C ASN A 321 8.23 11.68 -14.07
N PRO A 322 9.44 11.10 -14.19
CA PRO A 322 10.17 11.04 -15.45
C PRO A 322 9.44 10.20 -16.51
N TRP A 323 8.67 9.20 -16.09
CA TRP A 323 7.86 8.33 -16.95
C TRP A 323 6.53 8.98 -17.43
N GLY A 324 6.19 10.16 -16.91
CA GLY A 324 4.89 10.80 -17.16
C GLY A 324 3.69 9.95 -16.73
N LEU A 325 3.87 9.14 -15.68
CA LEU A 325 2.90 8.15 -15.22
C LEU A 325 1.72 8.77 -14.49
N SER A 326 0.53 8.27 -14.79
CA SER A 326 -0.66 8.44 -13.96
C SER A 326 -1.41 7.12 -13.80
N PHE A 327 -2.26 7.02 -12.78
CA PHE A 327 -2.98 5.78 -12.46
C PHE A 327 -4.48 5.99 -12.36
N ALA A 328 -5.26 4.98 -12.74
CA ALA A 328 -6.69 4.95 -12.46
C ALA A 328 -7.21 3.58 -12.07
N ARG A 329 -8.27 3.61 -11.27
CA ARG A 329 -9.17 2.47 -11.05
C ARG A 329 -10.38 2.67 -11.96
N LEU A 330 -10.68 1.72 -12.86
CA LEU A 330 -11.76 1.92 -13.85
C LEU A 330 -13.15 1.65 -13.27
N PHE A 331 -13.44 0.39 -12.96
CA PHE A 331 -14.78 -0.04 -12.50
C PHE A 331 -14.76 -0.55 -11.06
N ASP A 332 -15.45 0.16 -10.18
CA ASP A 332 -15.61 -0.27 -8.79
C ASP A 332 -16.63 -1.41 -8.72
N MET A 333 -16.24 -2.54 -8.12
CA MET A 333 -17.08 -3.75 -8.16
C MET A 333 -18.38 -3.61 -7.36
N ALA A 334 -18.46 -2.63 -6.46
CA ALA A 334 -19.65 -2.33 -5.68
C ALA A 334 -20.37 -1.08 -6.21
N ASN A 335 -19.63 0.02 -6.39
CA ASN A 335 -20.23 1.31 -6.72
C ASN A 335 -20.72 1.39 -8.17
N ASP A 336 -20.11 0.66 -9.11
CA ASP A 336 -20.48 0.65 -10.52
C ASP A 336 -21.26 -0.63 -10.91
N SER A 337 -21.82 -1.36 -9.93
CA SER A 337 -22.43 -2.68 -10.13
C SER A 337 -23.67 -2.67 -11.03
N ASP A 338 -24.35 -1.53 -11.13
CA ASP A 338 -25.47 -1.28 -12.04
C ASP A 338 -25.07 -1.24 -13.52
N LEU A 339 -23.78 -1.07 -13.83
CA LEU A 339 -23.26 -1.08 -15.20
C LEU A 339 -22.93 -2.50 -15.70
N PHE A 340 -22.97 -3.51 -14.82
CA PHE A 340 -22.48 -4.85 -15.11
C PHE A 340 -23.61 -5.78 -15.57
N ASN A 341 -23.40 -6.44 -16.69
CA ASN A 341 -24.36 -7.37 -17.27
C ASN A 341 -23.83 -8.79 -17.13
N THR A 342 -24.66 -9.72 -16.67
CA THR A 342 -24.36 -11.15 -16.69
C THR A 342 -24.60 -11.76 -18.07
N ALA A 343 -24.20 -13.01 -18.26
CA ALA A 343 -24.54 -13.75 -19.47
C ALA A 343 -26.06 -13.89 -19.67
N ASP A 344 -26.83 -14.00 -18.57
CA ASP A 344 -28.29 -14.12 -18.62
C ASP A 344 -28.96 -12.80 -19.04
N ASP A 345 -28.45 -11.65 -18.57
CA ASP A 345 -28.91 -10.31 -18.99
C ASP A 345 -28.70 -10.02 -20.49
N LEU A 346 -27.81 -10.79 -21.11
CA LEU A 346 -27.40 -10.70 -22.52
C LEU A 346 -27.78 -11.97 -23.30
N ALA A 347 -28.72 -12.78 -22.81
CA ALA A 347 -29.12 -14.03 -23.45
C ALA A 347 -29.66 -13.84 -24.88
N ASP A 348 -30.19 -12.66 -25.20
CA ASP A 348 -30.67 -12.26 -26.52
C ASP A 348 -29.56 -11.74 -27.46
N ALA A 349 -28.35 -11.53 -26.94
CA ALA A 349 -27.21 -10.97 -27.66
C ALA A 349 -26.32 -12.05 -28.29
N LYS A 350 -25.61 -11.69 -29.36
CA LYS A 350 -24.66 -12.60 -30.03
C LYS A 350 -23.31 -12.60 -29.30
N PHE A 351 -22.89 -13.75 -28.79
CA PHE A 351 -21.56 -13.93 -28.19
C PHE A 351 -20.52 -14.40 -29.21
N ASN A 352 -19.35 -13.78 -29.25
CA ASN A 352 -18.26 -14.15 -30.17
C ASN A 352 -17.11 -14.95 -29.50
N GLY A 353 -17.32 -15.40 -28.26
CA GLY A 353 -16.28 -16.04 -27.45
C GLY A 353 -15.61 -15.10 -26.45
N TRP A 354 -15.80 -13.78 -26.57
CA TRP A 354 -15.19 -12.78 -25.70
C TRP A 354 -16.15 -11.63 -25.33
N SER A 355 -16.78 -11.01 -26.33
CA SER A 355 -17.76 -9.94 -26.18
C SER A 355 -19.15 -10.36 -26.68
N TYR A 356 -20.17 -9.63 -26.22
CA TYR A 356 -21.54 -9.75 -26.71
C TYR A 356 -21.88 -8.56 -27.62
N THR A 357 -22.71 -8.79 -28.64
CA THR A 357 -23.26 -7.73 -29.49
C THR A 357 -24.78 -7.77 -29.45
N ARG A 358 -25.40 -6.65 -29.08
CA ARG A 358 -26.87 -6.46 -29.05
C ARG A 358 -27.23 -5.16 -29.78
N GLY A 359 -27.87 -5.28 -30.93
CA GLY A 359 -28.08 -4.14 -31.83
C GLY A 359 -26.75 -3.50 -32.23
N ASN A 360 -26.62 -2.19 -32.04
CA ASN A 360 -25.40 -1.42 -32.35
C ASN A 360 -24.43 -1.30 -31.16
N LYS A 361 -24.67 -2.05 -30.07
CA LYS A 361 -23.83 -2.01 -28.86
C LYS A 361 -22.98 -3.26 -28.75
N GLU A 362 -21.72 -3.06 -28.38
CA GLU A 362 -20.81 -4.12 -27.95
C GLU A 362 -20.66 -4.06 -26.42
N TYR A 363 -20.77 -5.22 -25.77
CA TYR A 363 -20.53 -5.39 -24.35
C TYR A 363 -19.23 -6.18 -24.19
N VAL A 364 -18.22 -5.50 -23.65
CA VAL A 364 -16.87 -6.03 -23.47
C VAL A 364 -16.73 -6.68 -22.10
N PRO A 365 -15.93 -7.75 -21.97
CA PRO A 365 -15.77 -8.45 -20.70
C PRO A 365 -15.17 -7.56 -19.62
N LEU A 366 -15.74 -7.62 -18.43
CA LEU A 366 -15.16 -7.06 -17.21
C LEU A 366 -14.15 -8.05 -16.63
N TYR A 367 -12.88 -7.78 -16.88
CA TYR A 367 -11.79 -8.56 -16.31
C TYR A 367 -11.70 -8.30 -14.80
N GLU A 368 -11.28 -9.34 -14.07
CA GLU A 368 -10.86 -9.23 -12.68
C GLU A 368 -9.36 -9.47 -12.59
N ALA A 369 -8.68 -8.83 -11.63
CA ALA A 369 -7.23 -8.93 -11.43
C ALA A 369 -6.68 -10.37 -11.43
N LYS A 370 -7.47 -11.33 -10.91
CA LYS A 370 -7.10 -12.75 -10.85
C LYS A 370 -7.06 -13.46 -12.22
N MET A 371 -7.62 -12.86 -13.27
CA MET A 371 -7.58 -13.36 -14.66
C MET A 371 -6.26 -13.02 -15.36
N LEU A 372 -5.41 -12.21 -14.73
CA LEU A 372 -4.20 -11.65 -15.32
C LEU A 372 -2.96 -12.11 -14.54
N SER A 373 -1.83 -12.25 -15.23
CA SER A 373 -0.52 -12.55 -14.67
C SER A 373 0.59 -11.99 -15.57
N HIS A 374 1.85 -12.17 -15.16
CA HIS A 374 3.02 -11.72 -15.92
C HIS A 374 2.98 -12.23 -17.35
N PHE A 375 3.01 -11.30 -18.31
CA PHE A 375 2.95 -11.59 -19.74
C PHE A 375 1.78 -12.51 -20.15
N ASP A 376 0.67 -12.46 -19.40
CA ASP A 376 -0.44 -13.38 -19.59
C ASP A 376 -1.77 -12.74 -19.19
N HIS A 377 -2.47 -12.22 -20.21
CA HIS A 377 -3.81 -11.69 -20.06
C HIS A 377 -4.90 -12.77 -20.00
N ARG A 378 -4.54 -14.06 -20.13
CA ARG A 378 -5.47 -15.20 -20.22
C ARG A 378 -5.25 -16.20 -19.08
N PHE A 379 -4.59 -15.78 -18.01
CA PHE A 379 -4.12 -16.62 -16.91
C PHE A 379 -5.21 -17.46 -16.23
N SER A 380 -6.41 -16.91 -16.03
CA SER A 380 -7.52 -17.68 -15.47
C SER A 380 -8.89 -17.26 -16.02
N THR A 381 -9.87 -18.13 -15.87
CA THR A 381 -11.19 -17.98 -16.52
C THR A 381 -12.34 -18.40 -15.61
N TYR A 382 -13.52 -17.81 -15.80
CA TYR A 382 -14.76 -18.31 -15.20
C TYR A 382 -15.30 -19.58 -15.87
N ARG A 383 -14.78 -19.94 -17.05
CA ARG A 383 -15.20 -21.16 -17.76
C ARG A 383 -14.86 -22.39 -16.92
N GLY A 384 -15.88 -23.17 -16.58
CA GLY A 384 -15.71 -24.37 -15.75
C GLY A 384 -15.36 -24.10 -14.28
N ALA A 385 -15.55 -22.87 -13.79
CA ALA A 385 -15.32 -22.56 -12.39
C ALA A 385 -16.34 -23.29 -11.50
N THR A 386 -15.84 -24.08 -10.56
CA THR A 386 -16.66 -24.82 -9.59
C THR A 386 -17.12 -23.90 -8.45
N GLN A 387 -18.25 -24.21 -7.81
CA GLN A 387 -18.72 -23.44 -6.65
C GLN A 387 -17.69 -23.39 -5.52
N ALA A 388 -16.94 -24.48 -5.30
CA ALA A 388 -15.86 -24.52 -4.31
C ALA A 388 -14.76 -23.49 -4.60
N GLN A 389 -14.34 -23.35 -5.87
CA GLN A 389 -13.36 -22.34 -6.28
C GLN A 389 -13.91 -20.92 -6.10
N LEU A 390 -15.17 -20.68 -6.49
CA LEU A 390 -15.81 -19.38 -6.35
C LEU A 390 -15.93 -18.94 -4.89
N ASN A 391 -16.24 -19.87 -3.98
CA ASN A 391 -16.32 -19.60 -2.54
C ASN A 391 -14.99 -19.08 -1.96
N VAL A 392 -13.85 -19.55 -2.49
CA VAL A 392 -12.51 -19.08 -2.09
C VAL A 392 -11.93 -18.03 -3.06
N ARG A 393 -12.76 -17.49 -3.96
CA ARG A 393 -12.40 -16.47 -4.97
C ARG A 393 -11.28 -16.90 -5.93
N ALA A 394 -11.08 -18.20 -6.12
CA ALA A 394 -10.15 -18.76 -7.10
C ALA A 394 -10.85 -19.03 -8.44
N LEU A 395 -10.07 -19.12 -9.52
CA LEU A 395 -10.53 -19.50 -10.85
C LEU A 395 -9.66 -20.63 -11.41
N PRO A 396 -10.21 -21.52 -12.26
CA PRO A 396 -9.41 -22.44 -13.03
C PRO A 396 -8.43 -21.70 -13.95
N ARG A 397 -7.23 -22.26 -14.10
CA ARG A 397 -6.20 -21.79 -15.04
C ARG A 397 -6.35 -22.51 -16.36
N LEU A 398 -5.97 -21.85 -17.45
CA LEU A 398 -5.83 -22.51 -18.74
C LEU A 398 -4.62 -23.46 -18.70
N SER A 399 -4.72 -24.61 -19.37
CA SER A 399 -3.56 -25.48 -19.61
C SER A 399 -2.63 -24.87 -20.67
N ASP A 400 -1.40 -25.38 -20.79
CA ASP A 400 -0.49 -24.91 -21.85
C ASP A 400 -1.06 -25.15 -23.25
N GLU A 401 -1.75 -26.27 -23.47
CA GLU A 401 -2.46 -26.57 -24.72
C GLU A 401 -3.55 -25.53 -25.02
N GLN A 402 -4.31 -25.11 -24.00
CA GLN A 402 -5.34 -24.08 -24.15
C GLN A 402 -4.74 -22.69 -24.40
N HIS A 403 -3.62 -22.35 -23.76
CA HIS A 403 -2.92 -21.10 -24.05
C HIS A 403 -2.33 -21.10 -25.46
N ASN A 404 -1.95 -22.26 -25.99
CA ASN A 404 -1.43 -22.41 -27.34
C ASN A 404 -2.52 -22.31 -28.43
N ASP A 405 -3.80 -22.12 -28.07
CA ASP A 405 -4.80 -21.67 -29.04
C ASP A 405 -4.86 -20.12 -29.03
N PRO A 406 -4.48 -19.44 -30.13
CA PRO A 406 -4.46 -17.98 -30.21
C PRO A 406 -5.86 -17.35 -30.27
N ARG A 407 -6.92 -18.15 -30.38
CA ARG A 407 -8.32 -17.71 -30.36
C ARG A 407 -9.01 -17.98 -29.02
N GLN A 408 -8.38 -18.73 -28.14
CA GLN A 408 -8.91 -19.02 -26.81
C GLN A 408 -8.79 -17.78 -25.92
N GLU A 409 -9.93 -17.26 -25.47
CA GLU A 409 -9.99 -16.12 -24.54
C GLU A 409 -10.60 -16.53 -23.19
N PRO A 410 -10.25 -15.84 -22.08
CA PRO A 410 -10.85 -16.13 -20.80
C PRO A 410 -12.30 -15.64 -20.77
N LEU A 411 -13.20 -16.52 -20.33
CA LEU A 411 -14.57 -16.13 -20.00
C LEU A 411 -14.58 -15.26 -18.74
N ALA A 412 -15.18 -14.08 -18.83
CA ALA A 412 -15.45 -13.18 -17.71
C ALA A 412 -16.75 -13.54 -16.98
N ARG A 413 -16.98 -12.94 -15.82
CA ARG A 413 -18.26 -13.06 -15.08
C ARG A 413 -19.30 -12.05 -15.53
N TYR A 414 -18.85 -10.86 -15.94
CA TYR A 414 -19.68 -9.72 -16.29
C TYR A 414 -19.18 -9.07 -17.57
N TRP A 415 -20.06 -8.30 -18.21
CA TRP A 415 -19.78 -7.48 -19.38
C TRP A 415 -20.31 -6.05 -19.20
N VAL A 416 -19.61 -5.09 -19.80
CA VAL A 416 -19.91 -3.66 -19.72
C VAL A 416 -20.06 -3.12 -21.13
N ASP A 417 -21.04 -2.24 -21.35
CA ASP A 417 -21.19 -1.51 -22.62
C ASP A 417 -19.89 -0.75 -22.95
N ARG A 418 -19.32 -0.97 -24.15
CA ARG A 418 -18.06 -0.36 -24.59
C ARG A 418 -18.05 1.16 -24.47
N SER A 419 -19.21 1.81 -24.61
CA SER A 419 -19.31 3.27 -24.43
C SER A 419 -18.93 3.72 -23.01
N GLN A 420 -19.25 2.94 -21.98
CA GLN A 420 -18.87 3.23 -20.60
C GLN A 420 -17.35 3.11 -20.39
N LEU A 421 -16.73 2.12 -21.04
CA LEU A 421 -15.27 2.01 -21.07
C LEU A 421 -14.63 3.23 -21.76
N ALA A 422 -15.18 3.64 -22.91
CA ALA A 422 -14.67 4.79 -23.66
C ALA A 422 -14.71 6.07 -22.80
N THR A 423 -15.80 6.31 -22.07
CA THR A 423 -15.90 7.45 -21.12
C THR A 423 -14.86 7.37 -20.00
N LYS A 424 -14.57 6.18 -19.47
CA LYS A 424 -13.57 6.00 -18.39
C LYS A 424 -12.12 6.18 -18.88
N LEU A 425 -11.85 5.94 -20.18
CA LEU A 425 -10.54 6.09 -20.81
C LEU A 425 -10.35 7.45 -21.51
N GLU A 426 -11.41 8.25 -21.64
CA GLU A 426 -11.41 9.52 -22.35
C GLU A 426 -10.30 10.45 -21.82
N ASN A 427 -9.50 11.00 -22.74
CA ASN A 427 -8.35 11.86 -22.46
C ASN A 427 -7.27 11.24 -21.55
N ARG A 428 -7.25 9.91 -21.38
CA ARG A 428 -6.24 9.19 -20.58
C ARG A 428 -5.40 8.24 -21.41
N TRP A 429 -6.01 7.50 -22.32
CA TRP A 429 -5.32 6.49 -23.12
C TRP A 429 -6.03 6.20 -24.44
N GLY A 430 -5.32 6.36 -25.55
CA GLY A 430 -5.87 6.13 -26.90
C GLY A 430 -5.68 4.70 -27.41
N ASN A 431 -4.77 3.92 -26.82
CA ASN A 431 -4.39 2.61 -27.35
C ASN A 431 -5.44 1.54 -27.06
N LYS A 432 -5.47 0.52 -27.93
CA LYS A 432 -6.45 -0.58 -27.87
C LYS A 432 -6.02 -1.71 -26.93
N TRP A 433 -5.17 -1.39 -25.97
CA TRP A 433 -4.67 -2.26 -24.90
C TRP A 433 -4.38 -1.41 -23.67
N LEU A 434 -4.32 -2.04 -22.51
CA LEU A 434 -4.07 -1.41 -21.22
C LEU A 434 -2.85 -2.06 -20.55
N LEU A 435 -2.11 -1.30 -19.75
CA LEU A 435 -1.09 -1.80 -18.82
C LEU A 435 -1.57 -1.54 -17.40
N GLY A 436 -1.34 -2.47 -16.49
CA GLY A 436 -1.63 -2.27 -15.07
C GLY A 436 -1.03 -3.37 -14.23
N TRP A 437 -1.46 -3.45 -12.97
CA TRP A 437 -1.00 -4.49 -12.05
C TRP A 437 -2.10 -4.97 -11.12
N ARG A 438 -1.89 -6.13 -10.52
CA ARG A 438 -2.78 -6.65 -9.48
C ARG A 438 -2.52 -5.93 -8.15
N ASP A 439 -3.53 -5.26 -7.61
CA ASP A 439 -3.43 -4.62 -6.30
C ASP A 439 -3.41 -5.68 -5.19
N VAL A 440 -4.32 -6.66 -5.20
CA VAL A 440 -4.33 -7.69 -4.17
C VAL A 440 -3.21 -8.70 -4.37
N THR A 441 -2.29 -8.74 -3.40
CA THR A 441 -1.11 -9.61 -3.37
C THR A 441 -0.69 -9.94 -1.94
N LYS A 442 0.31 -10.80 -1.75
CA LYS A 442 0.95 -11.04 -0.44
C LYS A 442 2.46 -11.18 -0.62
N ALA A 443 3.24 -10.90 0.42
CA ALA A 443 4.68 -11.11 0.39
C ALA A 443 5.04 -12.60 0.19
N GLU A 444 4.18 -13.50 0.66
CA GLU A 444 4.36 -14.95 0.56
C GLU A 444 3.78 -15.54 -0.74
N GLN A 445 3.50 -14.73 -1.75
CA GLN A 445 3.17 -15.22 -3.08
C GLN A 445 4.43 -15.45 -3.92
N MET A 446 4.27 -16.19 -5.02
CA MET A 446 5.34 -16.37 -6.04
C MET A 446 5.90 -15.03 -6.50
N ARG A 447 5.02 -14.05 -6.72
CA ARG A 447 5.34 -12.69 -7.15
C ARG A 447 4.48 -11.70 -6.35
N THR A 448 5.04 -10.56 -5.94
CA THR A 448 4.30 -9.56 -5.15
C THR A 448 3.77 -8.46 -6.06
N LEU A 449 4.61 -7.85 -6.89
CA LEU A 449 4.17 -7.02 -8.01
C LEU A 449 3.84 -7.92 -9.22
N ILE A 450 2.62 -7.83 -9.75
CA ILE A 450 2.16 -8.64 -10.89
C ILE A 450 1.56 -7.71 -11.95
N PRO A 451 2.38 -7.16 -12.86
CA PRO A 451 1.88 -6.39 -14.00
C PRO A 451 1.30 -7.32 -15.08
N SER A 452 0.45 -6.74 -15.93
CA SER A 452 0.01 -7.38 -17.17
C SER A 452 -0.42 -6.32 -18.17
N VAL A 453 -0.14 -6.58 -19.44
CA VAL A 453 -0.87 -5.97 -20.55
C VAL A 453 -2.14 -6.78 -20.82
N LEU A 454 -3.22 -6.12 -21.25
CA LEU A 454 -4.48 -6.74 -21.67
C LEU A 454 -5.14 -5.96 -22.82
N PRO A 455 -6.01 -6.57 -23.63
CA PRO A 455 -6.80 -5.85 -24.63
C PRO A 455 -7.64 -4.73 -23.98
N ALA A 456 -7.95 -3.66 -24.72
CA ALA A 456 -8.80 -2.57 -24.22
C ALA A 456 -10.23 -3.07 -23.94
N THR A 457 -10.49 -3.34 -22.66
CA THR A 457 -11.72 -3.90 -22.12
C THR A 457 -12.00 -3.35 -20.72
N ALA A 458 -13.17 -3.64 -20.17
CA ALA A 458 -13.48 -3.25 -18.79
C ALA A 458 -12.61 -4.05 -17.80
N ILE A 459 -12.14 -3.39 -16.75
CA ILE A 459 -11.30 -4.02 -15.71
C ILE A 459 -11.70 -3.50 -14.33
N GLY A 460 -11.85 -4.41 -13.37
CA GLY A 460 -12.20 -4.07 -12.00
C GLY A 460 -11.11 -3.28 -11.27
N HIS A 461 -11.50 -2.39 -10.36
CA HIS A 461 -10.64 -1.45 -9.61
C HIS A 461 -9.47 -2.06 -8.81
N VAL A 462 -9.47 -3.38 -8.60
CA VAL A 462 -8.39 -4.14 -7.95
C VAL A 462 -7.27 -4.51 -8.93
N PHE A 463 -7.39 -4.10 -10.19
CA PHE A 463 -6.29 -4.02 -11.14
C PHE A 463 -6.16 -2.57 -11.60
N PRO A 464 -5.38 -1.73 -10.89
CA PRO A 464 -5.17 -0.37 -11.34
C PRO A 464 -4.46 -0.32 -12.69
N VAL A 465 -4.87 0.64 -13.51
CA VAL A 465 -4.34 0.88 -14.85
C VAL A 465 -3.31 2.00 -14.79
N ALA A 466 -2.17 1.79 -15.43
CA ALA A 466 -1.11 2.76 -15.63
C ALA A 466 -1.23 3.44 -16.99
N TYR A 467 -1.06 4.75 -17.00
CA TYR A 467 -0.98 5.58 -18.21
C TYR A 467 0.38 6.26 -18.24
N PRO A 468 1.35 5.66 -18.93
CA PRO A 468 2.65 6.29 -19.23
C PRO A 468 2.48 7.45 -20.21
N ARG A 469 3.55 8.20 -20.46
CA ARG A 469 3.53 9.32 -21.41
C ARG A 469 3.18 8.91 -22.85
N ASP A 470 3.68 7.77 -23.28
CA ASP A 470 3.60 7.26 -24.65
C ASP A 470 3.67 5.73 -24.69
N GLU A 471 3.44 5.15 -25.87
CA GLU A 471 3.46 3.70 -26.10
C GLU A 471 4.82 3.12 -25.76
N GLU A 472 5.91 3.78 -26.16
CA GLU A 472 7.27 3.29 -25.95
C GLU A 472 7.59 3.12 -24.46
N SER A 473 7.26 4.13 -23.66
CA SER A 473 7.38 4.10 -22.19
C SER A 473 6.57 2.95 -21.59
N ALA A 474 5.36 2.68 -22.12
CA ALA A 474 4.52 1.60 -21.63
C ALA A 474 5.11 0.21 -21.91
N LEU A 475 5.78 0.03 -23.05
CA LEU A 475 6.48 -1.21 -23.39
C LEU A 475 7.68 -1.45 -22.47
N GLN A 476 8.49 -0.42 -22.25
CA GLN A 476 9.64 -0.46 -21.36
C GLN A 476 9.22 -0.76 -19.92
N LEU A 477 8.14 -0.11 -19.43
CA LEU A 477 7.56 -0.39 -18.12
C LEU A 477 7.01 -1.80 -18.00
N HIS A 478 6.39 -2.36 -19.05
CA HIS A 478 5.91 -3.74 -19.00
C HIS A 478 7.06 -4.73 -18.77
N ALA A 479 8.20 -4.52 -19.43
CA ALA A 479 9.40 -5.33 -19.20
C ALA A 479 9.93 -5.17 -17.78
N LEU A 480 10.16 -3.92 -17.38
CA LEU A 480 10.76 -3.54 -16.11
C LEU A 480 9.91 -4.02 -14.93
N TRP A 481 8.60 -3.81 -15.00
CA TRP A 481 7.67 -4.21 -13.96
C TRP A 481 7.55 -5.71 -13.81
N SER A 482 7.82 -6.45 -14.88
CA SER A 482 7.77 -7.89 -14.88
C SER A 482 9.06 -8.54 -14.34
N SER A 483 10.12 -7.77 -14.12
CA SER A 483 11.40 -8.27 -13.62
C SER A 483 11.35 -8.69 -12.15
N LEU A 484 12.12 -9.73 -11.81
CA LEU A 484 12.28 -10.20 -10.44
C LEU A 484 12.94 -9.14 -9.54
N ILE A 485 13.87 -8.33 -10.08
CA ILE A 485 14.56 -7.31 -9.29
C ILE A 485 13.61 -6.19 -8.85
N LEU A 486 12.72 -5.70 -9.72
CA LEU A 486 11.74 -4.69 -9.31
C LEU A 486 10.73 -5.29 -8.29
N ASP A 487 10.28 -6.53 -8.50
CA ASP A 487 9.41 -7.23 -7.53
C ASP A 487 10.13 -7.39 -6.17
N TYR A 488 11.42 -7.74 -6.16
CA TYR A 488 12.24 -7.78 -4.96
C TYR A 488 12.27 -6.42 -4.23
N VAL A 489 12.52 -5.32 -4.94
CA VAL A 489 12.52 -3.98 -4.34
C VAL A 489 11.13 -3.62 -3.77
N ALA A 490 10.06 -3.93 -4.50
CA ALA A 490 8.69 -3.72 -4.03
C ALA A 490 8.37 -4.54 -2.77
N ARG A 491 8.84 -5.79 -2.69
CA ARG A 491 8.70 -6.67 -1.51
C ARG A 491 9.33 -6.10 -0.25
N GLN A 492 10.47 -5.40 -0.37
CA GLN A 492 11.11 -4.76 0.78
C GLN A 492 10.28 -3.63 1.40
N LYS A 493 9.25 -3.14 0.70
CA LYS A 493 8.34 -2.10 1.20
C LYS A 493 6.95 -2.63 1.54
N PHE A 494 6.65 -3.84 1.11
CA PHE A 494 5.31 -4.38 1.18
C PHE A 494 5.04 -5.00 2.56
N SER A 495 4.09 -4.43 3.30
CA SER A 495 3.70 -4.90 4.65
C SER A 495 2.25 -5.38 4.76
N GLY A 496 1.45 -5.25 3.69
CA GLY A 496 0.00 -5.42 3.70
C GLY A 496 -0.54 -6.48 2.74
N LEU A 497 -1.71 -6.20 2.14
CA LEU A 497 -2.37 -7.07 1.15
C LEU A 497 -2.58 -6.37 -0.21
N HIS A 498 -2.24 -5.08 -0.29
CA HIS A 498 -2.56 -4.19 -1.40
C HIS A 498 -1.28 -3.53 -1.90
N MET A 499 -0.93 -3.73 -3.17
CA MET A 499 0.13 -3.04 -3.88
C MET A 499 -0.40 -1.67 -4.33
N THR A 500 -0.49 -0.74 -3.38
CA THR A 500 -1.08 0.58 -3.59
C THR A 500 -0.16 1.51 -4.39
N TYR A 501 -0.72 2.63 -4.88
CA TYR A 501 0.06 3.70 -5.53
C TYR A 501 1.18 4.22 -4.64
N SER A 502 0.93 4.36 -3.33
CA SER A 502 1.96 4.86 -2.41
C SER A 502 3.17 3.93 -2.33
N ILE A 503 2.97 2.61 -2.46
CA ILE A 503 4.09 1.67 -2.51
C ILE A 503 4.78 1.79 -3.87
N LEU A 504 4.03 1.68 -4.97
CA LEU A 504 4.57 1.65 -6.33
C LEU A 504 5.32 2.94 -6.71
N ASN A 505 4.80 4.12 -6.38
CA ASN A 505 5.44 5.42 -6.62
C ASN A 505 6.85 5.48 -6.05
N GLN A 506 7.10 4.83 -4.91
CA GLN A 506 8.35 4.94 -4.20
C GLN A 506 9.32 3.79 -4.49
N VAL A 507 8.99 2.87 -5.40
CA VAL A 507 9.90 1.80 -5.83
C VAL A 507 11.02 2.42 -6.68
N ALA A 508 12.28 2.13 -6.34
CA ALA A 508 13.43 2.58 -7.11
C ALA A 508 13.40 1.95 -8.50
N CYS A 509 13.57 2.78 -9.52
CA CYS A 509 13.28 2.45 -10.91
C CYS A 509 14.28 3.16 -11.84
N PRO A 510 14.88 2.46 -12.82
CA PRO A 510 15.61 3.08 -13.91
C PRO A 510 14.81 4.19 -14.58
N LEU A 511 15.50 5.26 -14.98
CA LEU A 511 14.90 6.35 -15.75
C LEU A 511 14.56 5.89 -17.17
N PRO A 512 13.57 6.49 -17.85
CA PRO A 512 13.29 6.21 -19.25
C PRO A 512 14.52 6.38 -20.15
N SER A 513 15.40 7.35 -19.83
CA SER A 513 16.63 7.60 -20.60
C SER A 513 17.59 6.40 -20.63
N VAL A 514 17.57 5.53 -19.62
CA VAL A 514 18.39 4.31 -19.59
C VAL A 514 18.03 3.36 -20.73
N PHE A 515 16.79 3.40 -21.22
CA PHE A 515 16.35 2.56 -22.33
C PHE A 515 16.89 3.03 -23.69
N ALA A 516 17.30 4.30 -23.80
CA ALA A 516 17.95 4.84 -25.00
C ALA A 516 19.45 4.51 -25.07
N ASP A 517 20.07 4.18 -23.94
CA ASP A 517 21.48 3.80 -23.89
C ASP A 517 21.69 2.35 -24.41
N PRO A 518 22.87 2.02 -24.95
CA PRO A 518 23.19 0.64 -25.34
C PRO A 518 23.07 -0.33 -24.17
N ALA A 519 22.55 -1.54 -24.44
CA ALA A 519 22.55 -2.60 -23.45
C ALA A 519 24.01 -2.98 -23.07
N PRO A 520 24.38 -3.05 -21.78
CA PRO A 520 25.78 -3.27 -21.39
C PRO A 520 26.42 -4.54 -22.00
N TRP A 521 25.65 -5.61 -22.16
CA TRP A 521 26.08 -6.88 -22.74
C TRP A 521 25.99 -6.91 -24.27
N ASN A 522 25.33 -5.94 -24.90
CA ASN A 522 25.19 -5.81 -26.34
C ASN A 522 25.33 -4.34 -26.76
N ALA A 523 26.56 -3.89 -26.96
CA ALA A 523 26.88 -2.48 -27.23
C ALA A 523 26.34 -1.94 -28.57
N ARG A 524 25.67 -2.77 -29.38
CA ARG A 524 25.15 -2.39 -30.70
C ARG A 524 23.72 -1.85 -30.65
N ASP A 525 22.90 -2.39 -29.76
CA ASP A 525 21.47 -2.13 -29.71
C ASP A 525 21.14 -1.35 -28.43
N ALA A 526 20.22 -0.40 -28.53
CA ALA A 526 19.69 0.28 -27.35
C ALA A 526 18.99 -0.75 -26.45
N LEU A 527 18.94 -0.50 -25.14
CA LEU A 527 18.26 -1.37 -24.20
C LEU A 527 16.77 -1.53 -24.54
N ALA A 528 16.12 -0.48 -25.05
CA ALA A 528 14.75 -0.54 -25.57
C ALA A 528 14.62 -1.59 -26.69
N ASP A 529 15.53 -1.56 -27.67
CA ASP A 529 15.52 -2.46 -28.83
C ASP A 529 15.81 -3.91 -28.44
N TRP A 530 16.71 -4.11 -27.48
CA TRP A 530 16.98 -5.43 -26.91
C TRP A 530 15.75 -5.99 -26.16
N THR A 531 15.04 -5.14 -25.40
CA THR A 531 13.91 -5.55 -24.55
C THR A 531 12.65 -5.86 -25.35
N ARG A 532 12.40 -5.08 -26.41
CA ARG A 532 11.22 -5.13 -27.28
C ARG A 532 10.82 -6.55 -27.71
N PRO A 533 11.70 -7.37 -28.32
CA PRO A 533 11.33 -8.70 -28.78
C PRO A 533 10.96 -9.67 -27.65
N TYR A 534 11.53 -9.52 -26.45
CA TYR A 534 11.17 -10.35 -25.30
C TYR A 534 9.74 -10.08 -24.85
N VAL A 535 9.39 -8.81 -24.66
CA VAL A 535 8.05 -8.43 -24.21
C VAL A 535 7.00 -8.79 -25.25
N LEU A 536 7.31 -8.55 -26.53
CA LEU A 536 6.45 -8.93 -27.65
C LEU A 536 6.15 -10.43 -27.63
N GLU A 537 7.18 -11.28 -27.64
CA GLU A 537 7.02 -12.73 -27.71
C GLU A 537 6.37 -13.31 -26.44
N LEU A 538 6.72 -12.79 -25.27
CA LEU A 538 6.11 -13.22 -24.02
C LEU A 538 4.63 -12.84 -23.92
N SER A 539 4.20 -11.73 -24.52
CA SER A 539 2.83 -11.21 -24.33
C SER A 539 1.87 -11.57 -25.46
N TYR A 540 2.33 -11.50 -26.71
CA TYR A 540 1.49 -11.62 -27.90
C TYR A 540 1.23 -13.08 -28.27
N THR A 541 0.37 -13.73 -27.48
CA THR A 541 -0.03 -15.14 -27.64
C THR A 541 -1.49 -15.30 -28.08
N SER A 542 -2.20 -14.20 -28.31
CA SER A 542 -3.57 -14.17 -28.83
C SER A 542 -3.75 -13.01 -29.80
N TYR A 543 -4.62 -13.20 -30.81
CA TYR A 543 -5.02 -12.13 -31.75
C TYR A 543 -5.67 -10.93 -31.06
N ARG A 544 -6.19 -11.07 -29.83
CA ARG A 544 -6.74 -9.93 -29.07
C ARG A 544 -5.68 -8.92 -28.64
N LEU A 545 -4.42 -9.34 -28.54
CA LEU A 545 -3.27 -8.45 -28.34
C LEU A 545 -2.60 -8.02 -29.64
N ARG A 546 -3.23 -8.22 -30.80
CA ARG A 546 -2.68 -7.70 -32.06
C ARG A 546 -2.39 -6.19 -32.03
N PRO A 547 -3.27 -5.32 -31.48
CA PRO A 547 -2.95 -3.89 -31.40
C PRO A 547 -1.69 -3.60 -30.56
N TYR A 548 -1.42 -4.42 -29.54
CA TYR A 548 -0.19 -4.31 -28.75
C TYR A 548 1.06 -4.68 -29.56
N ALA A 549 0.95 -5.74 -30.38
CA ALA A 549 2.02 -6.15 -31.29
C ALA A 549 2.26 -5.11 -32.40
N GLU A 550 1.20 -4.53 -32.94
CA GLU A 550 1.27 -3.46 -33.96
C GLU A 550 2.02 -2.23 -33.42
N ASP A 551 1.72 -1.79 -32.19
CA ASP A 551 2.43 -0.68 -31.54
C ASP A 551 3.90 -1.04 -31.20
N LEU A 552 4.22 -2.34 -31.12
CA LEU A 552 5.59 -2.85 -31.00
C LEU A 552 6.32 -2.95 -32.33
N GLY A 553 5.65 -2.70 -33.47
CA GLY A 553 6.20 -2.82 -34.82
C GLY A 553 6.07 -4.22 -35.42
N ASP A 554 5.16 -5.06 -34.91
CA ASP A 554 4.95 -6.44 -35.36
C ASP A 554 3.55 -6.64 -35.95
N ASP A 555 3.49 -7.06 -37.22
CA ASP A 555 2.27 -7.36 -37.96
C ASP A 555 1.97 -8.87 -38.09
N GLY A 556 2.86 -9.69 -37.51
CA GLY A 556 2.82 -11.14 -37.56
C GLY A 556 1.65 -11.77 -36.80
N PRO A 557 1.41 -13.08 -37.00
CA PRO A 557 0.50 -13.84 -36.16
C PRO A 557 1.05 -14.01 -34.74
N PRO A 558 0.19 -14.30 -33.74
CA PRO A 558 0.64 -14.52 -32.36
C PRO A 558 1.67 -15.63 -32.23
N PHE A 559 2.54 -15.52 -31.23
CA PHE A 559 3.50 -16.56 -30.86
C PHE A 559 2.81 -17.76 -30.22
N GLN A 560 3.39 -18.94 -30.45
CA GLN A 560 2.95 -20.17 -29.80
C GLN A 560 3.27 -20.12 -28.29
N TRP A 561 2.38 -20.67 -27.47
CA TRP A 561 2.61 -20.80 -26.05
C TRP A 561 3.49 -22.02 -25.76
N ASP A 562 4.77 -21.76 -25.46
CA ASP A 562 5.74 -22.78 -25.07
C ASP A 562 6.34 -22.40 -23.70
N SER A 563 5.98 -23.16 -22.66
CA SER A 563 6.40 -22.89 -21.28
C SER A 563 7.92 -22.96 -21.08
N ASP A 564 8.62 -23.86 -21.77
CA ASP A 564 10.06 -24.02 -21.65
C ASP A 564 10.78 -22.85 -22.31
N ARG A 565 10.37 -22.47 -23.53
CA ARG A 565 10.92 -21.30 -24.21
C ARG A 565 10.64 -20.00 -23.44
N ARG A 566 9.42 -19.83 -22.92
CA ARG A 566 9.04 -18.69 -22.08
C ARG A 566 9.87 -18.61 -20.79
N ALA A 567 10.33 -19.73 -20.24
CA ALA A 567 11.23 -19.72 -19.09
C ALA A 567 12.62 -19.18 -19.46
N LEU A 568 13.17 -19.56 -20.62
CA LEU A 568 14.45 -19.04 -21.12
C LEU A 568 14.38 -17.54 -21.41
N LEU A 569 13.33 -17.07 -22.08
CA LEU A 569 13.14 -15.66 -22.40
C LEU A 569 13.00 -14.79 -21.15
N ARG A 570 12.23 -15.25 -20.15
CA ARG A 570 12.11 -14.54 -18.86
C ARG A 570 13.45 -14.51 -18.12
N ALA A 571 14.23 -15.59 -18.17
CA ALA A 571 15.52 -15.65 -17.51
C ALA A 571 16.53 -14.65 -18.10
N ASP A 572 16.60 -14.52 -19.43
CA ASP A 572 17.39 -13.47 -20.09
C ASP A 572 16.92 -12.07 -19.67
N LEU A 573 15.60 -11.83 -19.62
CA LEU A 573 15.04 -10.54 -19.23
C LEU A 573 15.36 -10.19 -17.77
N ASP A 574 15.17 -11.14 -16.84
CA ASP A 574 15.48 -10.97 -15.43
C ASP A 574 16.98 -10.74 -15.19
N ALA A 575 17.85 -11.50 -15.87
CA ALA A 575 19.30 -11.32 -15.82
C ALA A 575 19.74 -9.94 -16.32
N GLY A 576 19.16 -9.47 -17.43
CA GLY A 576 19.41 -8.14 -17.96
C GLY A 576 19.06 -7.06 -16.94
N PHE A 577 17.88 -7.13 -16.32
CA PHE A 577 17.50 -6.16 -15.30
C PHE A 577 18.35 -6.23 -14.02
N LEU A 578 18.87 -7.40 -13.63
CA LEU A 578 19.84 -7.47 -12.52
C LEU A 578 21.10 -6.62 -12.81
N HIS A 579 21.62 -6.68 -14.04
CA HIS A 579 22.74 -5.82 -14.50
C HIS A 579 22.36 -4.34 -14.58
N ILE A 580 21.15 -4.01 -15.08
CA ILE A 580 20.68 -2.61 -15.16
C ILE A 580 20.52 -1.98 -13.77
N TYR A 581 20.09 -2.76 -12.78
CA TYR A 581 20.08 -2.34 -11.38
C TYR A 581 21.46 -2.36 -10.72
N GLY A 582 22.47 -2.86 -11.44
CA GLY A 582 23.87 -2.91 -11.04
C GLY A 582 24.18 -3.93 -9.95
N LEU A 583 23.40 -5.00 -9.83
CA LEU A 583 23.70 -6.03 -8.83
C LEU A 583 24.93 -6.82 -9.26
N ASP A 584 25.78 -7.14 -8.28
CA ASP A 584 26.79 -8.17 -8.49
C ASP A 584 26.17 -9.58 -8.48
N ARG A 585 27.01 -10.59 -8.72
CA ARG A 585 26.58 -11.98 -8.84
C ARG A 585 26.06 -12.58 -7.53
N ASP A 586 26.61 -12.17 -6.38
CA ASP A 586 26.25 -12.66 -5.05
C ASP A 586 24.99 -11.96 -4.50
N GLU A 587 24.78 -10.70 -4.87
CA GLU A 587 23.56 -9.93 -4.65
C GLU A 587 22.42 -10.51 -5.51
N SER A 588 22.69 -10.80 -6.78
CA SER A 588 21.73 -11.42 -7.71
C SER A 588 21.24 -12.77 -7.20
N GLU A 589 22.16 -13.62 -6.72
CA GLU A 589 21.83 -14.90 -6.12
C GLU A 589 20.95 -14.76 -4.86
N HIS A 590 21.26 -13.79 -4.00
CA HIS A 590 20.46 -13.50 -2.81
C HIS A 590 19.05 -13.00 -3.15
N VAL A 591 18.92 -12.13 -4.15
CA VAL A 591 17.62 -11.67 -4.65
C VAL A 591 16.79 -12.86 -5.10
N LEU A 592 17.36 -13.77 -5.89
CA LEU A 592 16.66 -14.98 -6.37
C LEU A 592 16.24 -15.89 -5.21
N ASP A 593 17.13 -16.12 -4.24
CA ASP A 593 16.82 -16.96 -3.07
C ASP A 593 15.69 -16.41 -2.18
N SER A 594 15.39 -15.12 -2.28
CA SER A 594 14.25 -14.52 -1.57
C SER A 594 12.88 -15.00 -2.09
N PHE A 595 12.81 -15.55 -3.30
CA PHE A 595 11.58 -16.04 -3.94
C PHE A 595 11.27 -17.50 -3.58
N PHE A 596 11.17 -17.78 -2.28
CA PHE A 596 11.00 -19.15 -1.73
C PHE A 596 9.81 -19.94 -2.32
N VAL A 597 8.72 -19.29 -2.72
CA VAL A 597 7.57 -19.98 -3.34
C VAL A 597 7.88 -20.37 -4.79
N VAL A 598 8.61 -19.55 -5.53
CA VAL A 598 9.09 -19.91 -6.87
C VAL A 598 10.02 -21.12 -6.75
N ARG A 599 10.98 -21.06 -5.82
CA ARG A 599 11.86 -22.20 -5.50
C ARG A 599 11.08 -23.48 -5.22
N LYS A 600 10.09 -23.41 -4.31
CA LYS A 600 9.26 -24.56 -3.93
C LYS A 600 8.54 -25.19 -5.13
N TYR A 601 8.02 -24.38 -6.05
CA TYR A 601 7.33 -24.91 -7.23
C TYR A 601 8.31 -25.43 -8.28
N ASP A 602 9.44 -24.75 -8.50
CA ASP A 602 10.47 -25.23 -9.40
C ASP A 602 11.05 -26.58 -8.94
N GLU A 603 11.37 -26.72 -7.65
CA GLU A 603 11.88 -27.98 -7.08
C GLU A 603 10.84 -29.11 -7.20
N ARG A 604 9.54 -28.79 -7.05
CA ARG A 604 8.45 -29.76 -7.24
C ARG A 604 8.29 -30.19 -8.69
N ASP A 605 8.32 -29.23 -9.63
CA ASP A 605 7.93 -29.46 -11.02
C ASP A 605 9.11 -29.88 -11.90
N PHE A 606 10.34 -29.44 -11.57
CA PHE A 606 11.55 -29.66 -12.36
C PHE A 606 12.68 -30.38 -11.60
N GLY A 607 12.53 -30.59 -10.29
CA GLY A 607 13.57 -31.25 -9.46
C GLY A 607 14.78 -30.37 -9.13
N GLU A 608 14.77 -29.09 -9.54
CA GLU A 608 15.81 -28.10 -9.27
C GLU A 608 15.19 -26.71 -9.11
N TYR A 609 15.92 -25.75 -8.54
CA TYR A 609 15.52 -24.34 -8.61
C TYR A 609 15.80 -23.75 -10.00
N ARG A 610 15.05 -24.23 -11.00
CA ARG A 610 15.26 -23.97 -12.43
C ARG A 610 15.33 -22.48 -12.78
N THR A 611 14.45 -21.65 -12.22
CA THR A 611 14.45 -20.19 -12.44
C THR A 611 15.77 -19.58 -12.02
N LYS A 612 16.25 -19.90 -10.81
CA LYS A 612 17.54 -19.38 -10.32
C LYS A 612 18.69 -19.83 -11.22
N ARG A 613 18.74 -21.11 -11.60
CA ARG A 613 19.78 -21.64 -12.49
C ARG A 613 19.81 -20.89 -13.83
N LEU A 614 18.66 -20.74 -14.49
CA LEU A 614 18.56 -20.08 -15.79
C LEU A 614 18.91 -18.59 -15.71
N VAL A 615 18.39 -17.87 -14.72
CA VAL A 615 18.69 -16.43 -14.56
C VAL A 615 20.18 -16.21 -14.31
N LEU A 616 20.81 -17.04 -13.46
CA LEU A 616 22.24 -16.92 -13.19
C LEU A 616 23.09 -17.34 -14.40
N GLU A 617 22.68 -18.34 -15.16
CA GLU A 617 23.34 -18.70 -16.43
C GLU A 617 23.30 -17.54 -17.44
N ALA A 618 22.14 -16.90 -17.61
CA ALA A 618 22.01 -15.71 -18.45
C ALA A 618 22.84 -14.54 -17.91
N TYR A 619 22.82 -14.31 -16.60
CA TYR A 619 23.60 -13.27 -15.94
C TYR A 619 25.09 -13.44 -16.20
N ASP A 620 25.62 -14.66 -16.07
CA ASP A 620 27.04 -14.98 -16.27
C ASP A 620 27.44 -14.78 -17.74
N ARG A 621 26.60 -15.18 -18.71
CA ARG A 621 26.80 -14.90 -20.15
C ARG A 621 26.83 -13.40 -20.45
N MET A 622 25.95 -12.62 -19.81
CA MET A 622 25.93 -11.17 -19.95
C MET A 622 27.16 -10.52 -19.32
N ALA A 623 27.59 -10.99 -18.13
CA ALA A 623 28.78 -10.50 -17.45
C ALA A 623 30.05 -10.74 -18.28
N GLU A 624 30.19 -11.91 -18.90
CA GLU A 624 31.28 -12.20 -19.83
C GLU A 624 31.27 -11.25 -21.04
N ALA A 625 30.11 -11.01 -21.63
CA ALA A 625 29.98 -10.09 -22.75
C ALA A 625 30.31 -8.64 -22.37
N ILE A 626 29.86 -8.18 -21.19
CA ILE A 626 30.20 -6.87 -20.62
C ILE A 626 31.72 -6.75 -20.45
N ALA A 627 32.38 -7.76 -19.86
CA ALA A 627 33.83 -7.80 -19.70
C ALA A 627 34.58 -7.74 -21.05
N ASN A 628 33.95 -8.27 -22.12
CA ASN A 628 34.44 -8.22 -23.49
C ASN A 628 33.97 -6.96 -24.28
N GLY A 629 33.55 -5.91 -23.58
CA GLY A 629 33.16 -4.63 -24.19
C GLY A 629 31.79 -4.67 -24.88
N GLY A 630 30.84 -5.44 -24.34
CA GLY A 630 29.49 -5.60 -24.86
C GLY A 630 29.42 -6.44 -26.14
N LYS A 631 30.32 -7.43 -26.29
CA LYS A 631 30.43 -8.29 -27.48
C LYS A 631 30.32 -9.75 -27.10
N GLY A 632 29.78 -10.55 -28.03
CA GLY A 632 29.75 -12.01 -27.89
C GLY A 632 28.62 -12.56 -27.01
N TRP A 633 27.72 -11.70 -26.50
CA TRP A 633 26.52 -12.14 -25.81
C TRP A 633 25.65 -13.01 -26.73
N LYS A 634 25.08 -14.09 -26.15
CA LYS A 634 24.13 -14.97 -26.81
C LYS A 634 22.96 -15.25 -25.85
N PRO A 635 21.71 -15.14 -26.32
CA PRO A 635 20.54 -15.44 -25.51
C PRO A 635 20.49 -16.93 -25.13
N LEU A 636 19.70 -17.26 -24.10
CA LEU A 636 19.43 -18.64 -23.72
C LEU A 636 18.56 -19.36 -24.75
N ALA A 637 17.59 -18.65 -25.33
CA ALA A 637 16.66 -19.20 -26.31
C ALA A 637 17.27 -19.17 -27.74
N ASP A 638 17.10 -20.27 -28.47
CA ASP A 638 17.42 -20.38 -29.90
C ASP A 638 16.17 -20.89 -30.64
N PRO A 639 15.65 -20.16 -31.65
CA PRO A 639 16.08 -18.83 -32.12
C PRO A 639 15.91 -17.73 -31.05
N PRO A 640 16.57 -16.56 -31.19
CA PRO A 640 16.44 -15.44 -30.25
C PRO A 640 14.99 -14.95 -30.08
N ALA A 641 14.76 -14.12 -29.07
CA ALA A 641 13.45 -13.51 -28.82
C ALA A 641 12.94 -12.77 -30.07
N GLY A 642 11.62 -12.79 -30.29
CA GLY A 642 10.97 -12.21 -31.46
C GLY A 642 10.94 -13.15 -32.69
N HIS A 643 11.80 -14.17 -32.70
CA HIS A 643 11.92 -15.15 -33.79
C HIS A 643 11.39 -16.55 -33.42
N GLY A 644 10.71 -16.67 -32.26
CA GLY A 644 10.10 -17.93 -31.85
C GLY A 644 8.98 -18.43 -32.77
N PRO A 645 8.54 -19.68 -32.56
CA PRO A 645 7.43 -20.25 -33.33
C PRO A 645 6.16 -19.41 -33.22
N ARG A 646 5.47 -19.22 -34.35
CA ARG A 646 4.20 -18.50 -34.43
C ARG A 646 3.08 -19.38 -34.96
N HIS A 647 1.85 -18.97 -34.71
CA HIS A 647 0.69 -19.57 -35.35
C HIS A 647 0.62 -19.21 -36.84
N HIS A 648 -0.16 -19.98 -37.60
CA HIS A 648 -0.48 -19.61 -38.98
C HIS A 648 -1.45 -18.42 -38.99
N GLN A 649 -1.36 -17.59 -40.03
CA GLN A 649 -2.23 -16.41 -40.18
C GLN A 649 -3.71 -16.76 -40.17
#